data_AF-A0A2E1SMI2-F1
#
_entry.id   AF-A0A2E1SMI2-F1
#
_cell.length_a   1.000
_cell.length_b   1.000
_cell.length_c   1.000
_cell.angle_alpha   90.00
_cell.angle_beta   90.00
_cell.angle_gamma   90.00
#
_symmetry.space_group_name_H-M   'P 1'
#
loop_
_entity.id
_entity.type
_entity.pdbx_description
1 polymer ?
#
loop_
_entity_poly.entity_id
_entity_poly.type
_entity_poly.pdbx_seq_one_letter_code
_entity_poly.pdbx_strand_id
1 'polypeptide(L)'
;MMELHRNEEAVSAAIATVLLFGGVVSIISLMMVTMIPVIEELEGSVERHDMSAQMTQFNHQTTTLSEQGMPGDVVTQEFVPVDGALTWDMMRSGMWYSSTWEENHSFRIRDVLDFDDMLKVRHPESTSSTACFSDLRLGPDRPYHYTAPSWAEGVILTTKPGLTFPLGPIGIDVLRNGVVQETAQLFVDDVQEWTLDTADWSIESSQELVVYWMRGGLGVTEARPTDANANGLGRSWALPLPAGTVHMNIVAEELVMIHGNGEFGDFTEVGLPSDLLNVRTSWEKTLNLDSPQVVHITTTTEAQLMLTIGDEGSTSWKSLTGSIHGTSFIPPVSDGYLLVSNPNSEPAIVTWRGSGITIDEMSSYALSWPPTGLDGASTLKSDLPISVTWTSTETPTGVYELGAIDTGMESGLQIHANNSNTFNIELRSNGEQSIINASTLPENQTILNSGTSVSIPVNSQSVYVNTTEGHGVYAVIEHGSIGLLDGLHDGARRCVGIDVTASGWVDLTMPWTSMGGRSIVDLQEAWSSGAYPASMQIELYGLIVEEPYTPIGSAWVMQISRFVYEFQSSVTGMEVAMSGGAVLTNHPEFNPTVIVPPADRGGPGPRFAATIPALHPTSDSAVGGGVLEMEVTLTKRTSLASDIAYEVRRGWAEPYGGAIAESSTQGLQASEDWTIYPGRLDLLSDYIGWVPDPGYGTLEAVWHTVGEPIQFSLQISTLDAHVSEVIA
;
A
#
# COMPACT_ATOMS: atom_id res chain seq x y z
N MET A 1 44.90 72.29 67.40
CA MET A 1 44.30 70.94 67.28
C MET A 1 43.02 71.15 66.49
N MET A 2 43.07 70.89 65.18
CA MET A 2 42.00 71.23 64.24
C MET A 2 41.13 69.97 64.12
N GLU A 3 39.98 69.96 64.79
CA GLU A 3 39.01 68.87 64.68
C GLU A 3 38.44 68.86 63.26
N LEU A 4 38.76 67.81 62.51
CA LEU A 4 38.02 67.44 61.30
C LEU A 4 36.59 67.10 61.72
N HIS A 5 35.69 68.08 61.62
CA HIS A 5 34.26 67.83 61.70
C HIS A 5 33.87 66.94 60.51
N ARG A 6 33.60 65.66 60.80
CA ARG A 6 33.02 64.73 59.83
C ARG A 6 31.61 65.24 59.51
N ASN A 7 31.39 65.63 58.27
CA ASN A 7 30.12 66.21 57.84
C ASN A 7 29.07 65.09 57.71
N GLU A 8 28.41 64.74 58.81
CA GLU A 8 27.43 63.64 58.89
C GLU A 8 26.24 63.86 57.96
N GLU A 9 25.89 65.12 57.65
CA GLU A 9 24.87 65.45 56.65
C GLU A 9 25.27 65.02 55.24
N ALA A 10 26.54 65.18 54.85
CA ALA A 10 27.02 64.76 53.54
C ALA A 10 27.04 63.23 53.40
N VAL A 11 27.34 62.51 54.49
CA VAL A 11 27.32 61.04 54.52
C VAL A 11 25.88 60.50 54.50
N SER A 12 24.96 61.13 55.23
CA SER A 12 23.53 60.79 55.23
C SER A 12 22.89 61.04 53.86
N ALA A 13 23.20 62.19 53.23
CA ALA A 13 22.73 62.50 51.88
C ALA A 13 23.24 61.50 50.83
N ALA A 14 24.51 61.07 50.93
CA ALA A 14 25.09 60.05 50.06
C ALA A 14 24.45 58.66 50.26
N ILE A 15 24.20 58.24 51.51
CA ILE A 15 23.50 56.99 51.82
C ILE A 15 22.06 57.03 51.30
N ALA A 16 21.36 58.16 51.48
CA ALA A 16 20.00 58.34 50.98
C ALA A 16 19.94 58.27 49.45
N THR A 17 20.91 58.85 48.73
CA THR A 17 20.96 58.75 47.26
C THR A 17 21.26 57.33 46.78
N VAL A 18 22.17 56.61 47.44
CA VAL A 18 22.47 55.21 47.12
C VAL A 18 21.27 54.29 47.40
N LEU A 19 20.54 54.51 48.50
CA LEU A 19 19.32 53.75 48.80
C LEU A 19 18.20 54.05 47.81
N LEU A 20 18.07 55.30 47.34
CA LEU A 20 17.09 55.68 46.33
C LEU A 20 17.43 55.04 44.97
N PHE A 21 18.70 55.05 44.57
CA PHE A 21 19.16 54.35 43.37
C PHE A 21 18.99 52.83 43.48
N GLY A 22 19.33 52.24 44.63
CA GLY A 22 19.13 50.82 44.89
C GLY A 22 17.65 50.41 44.87
N GLY A 23 16.77 51.27 45.42
CA GLY A 23 15.32 51.10 45.36
C GLY A 23 14.80 51.15 43.93
N VAL A 24 15.21 52.13 43.13
CA VAL A 24 14.81 52.25 41.72
C VAL A 24 15.33 51.07 40.90
N VAL A 25 16.59 50.66 41.07
CA VAL A 25 17.14 49.49 40.39
C VAL A 25 16.40 48.23 40.78
N SER A 26 16.08 48.04 42.07
CA SER A 26 15.30 46.87 42.51
C SER A 26 13.89 46.83 41.93
N ILE A 27 13.22 47.98 41.77
CA ILE A 27 11.90 48.06 41.12
C ILE A 27 12.02 47.76 39.62
N ILE A 28 13.01 48.34 38.92
CA ILE A 28 13.24 48.07 37.50
C ILE A 28 13.60 46.59 37.28
N SER A 29 14.44 46.00 38.13
CA SER A 29 14.77 44.58 38.07
C SER A 29 13.54 43.71 38.32
N LEU A 30 12.70 44.05 39.29
CA LEU A 30 11.48 43.29 39.57
C LEU A 30 10.45 43.44 38.45
N MET A 31 10.32 44.64 37.85
CA MET A 31 9.49 44.88 36.67
C MET A 31 10.01 44.13 35.44
N MET A 32 11.33 44.14 35.17
CA MET A 32 11.94 43.37 34.09
C MET A 32 11.69 41.87 34.25
N VAL A 33 11.89 41.32 35.46
CA VAL A 33 11.63 39.88 35.72
C VAL A 33 10.15 39.52 35.49
N THR A 34 9.22 40.43 35.72
CA THR A 34 7.79 40.19 35.45
C THR A 34 7.35 40.47 34.01
N MET A 35 8.03 41.37 33.29
CA MET A 35 7.66 41.75 31.92
C MET A 35 8.34 40.91 30.85
N ILE A 36 9.56 40.39 31.10
CA ILE A 36 10.30 39.57 30.14
C ILE A 36 9.47 38.35 29.69
N PRO A 37 8.84 37.54 30.59
CA PRO A 37 8.05 36.39 30.15
C PRO A 37 6.84 36.77 29.28
N VAL A 38 6.24 37.94 29.53
CA VAL A 38 5.10 38.45 28.75
C VAL A 38 5.55 38.93 27.37
N ILE A 39 6.74 39.53 27.28
CA ILE A 39 7.33 39.93 26.01
C ILE A 39 7.68 38.70 25.17
N GLU A 40 8.33 37.70 25.77
CA GLU A 40 8.67 36.43 25.11
C GLU A 40 7.42 35.65 24.65
N GLU A 41 6.31 35.71 25.40
CA GLU A 41 5.03 35.12 24.99
C GLU A 41 4.39 35.89 23.83
N LEU A 42 4.42 37.23 23.85
CA LEU A 42 3.90 38.06 22.75
C LEU A 42 4.73 37.89 21.48
N GLU A 43 6.05 37.80 21.60
CA GLU A 43 6.99 37.53 20.52
C GLU A 43 6.72 36.16 19.90
N GLY A 44 6.67 35.09 20.71
CA GLY A 44 6.34 33.75 20.23
C GLY A 44 4.94 33.66 19.59
N SER A 45 3.97 34.45 20.06
CA SER A 45 2.64 34.53 19.43
C SER A 45 2.68 35.19 18.05
N VAL A 46 3.49 36.24 17.87
CA VAL A 46 3.70 36.91 16.57
C VAL A 46 4.43 35.97 15.61
N GLU A 47 5.49 35.30 16.05
CA GLU A 47 6.23 34.34 15.24
C GLU A 47 5.36 33.17 14.79
N ARG A 48 4.58 32.60 15.72
CA ARG A 48 3.60 31.57 15.40
C ARG A 48 2.60 32.08 14.38
N HIS A 49 2.05 33.28 14.56
CA HIS A 49 1.06 33.83 13.64
C HIS A 49 1.63 33.97 12.23
N ASP A 50 2.82 34.56 12.10
CA ASP A 50 3.46 34.76 10.81
C ASP A 50 3.80 33.42 10.13
N MET A 51 4.45 32.51 10.86
CA MET A 51 4.78 31.20 10.31
C MET A 51 3.53 30.36 10.02
N SER A 52 2.47 30.46 10.83
CA SER A 52 1.20 29.78 10.55
C SER A 52 0.56 30.28 9.26
N ALA A 53 0.70 31.58 8.94
CA ALA A 53 0.20 32.16 7.70
C ALA A 53 1.01 31.67 6.50
N GLN A 54 2.35 31.70 6.61
CA GLN A 54 3.26 31.17 5.59
C GLN A 54 2.97 29.67 5.32
N MET A 55 2.83 28.87 6.37
CA MET A 55 2.56 27.44 6.26
C MET A 55 1.15 27.14 5.73
N THR A 56 0.16 27.95 6.08
CA THR A 56 -1.21 27.84 5.53
C THR A 56 -1.23 28.13 4.03
N GLN A 57 -0.52 29.16 3.59
CA GLN A 57 -0.38 29.48 2.17
C GLN A 57 0.31 28.33 1.44
N PHE A 58 1.41 27.82 1.98
CA PHE A 58 2.14 26.70 1.41
C PHE A 58 1.27 25.46 1.28
N ASN A 59 0.55 25.10 2.36
CA ASN A 59 -0.37 23.98 2.37
C ASN A 59 -1.47 24.09 1.31
N HIS A 60 -2.01 25.29 1.08
CA HIS A 60 -2.99 25.52 0.02
C HIS A 60 -2.37 25.28 -1.36
N GLN A 61 -1.14 25.75 -1.60
CA GLN A 61 -0.46 25.55 -2.87
C GLN A 61 -0.11 24.08 -3.12
N THR A 62 0.43 23.36 -2.13
CA THR A 62 0.77 21.93 -2.24
C THR A 62 -0.48 21.07 -2.39
N THR A 63 -1.57 21.40 -1.71
CA THR A 63 -2.87 20.71 -1.89
C THR A 63 -3.42 20.94 -3.29
N THR A 64 -3.38 22.18 -3.78
CA THR A 64 -3.82 22.50 -5.15
C THR A 64 -2.98 21.76 -6.20
N LEU A 65 -1.66 21.75 -6.03
CA LEU A 65 -0.73 21.00 -6.88
C LEU A 65 -1.04 19.51 -6.83
N SER A 66 -1.25 18.94 -5.64
CA SER A 66 -1.60 17.54 -5.44
C SER A 66 -2.90 17.15 -6.14
N GLU A 67 -3.93 17.99 -6.10
CA GLU A 67 -5.26 17.66 -6.64
C GLU A 67 -5.43 17.99 -8.14
N GLN A 68 -4.80 19.06 -8.62
CA GLN A 68 -5.04 19.62 -9.96
C GLN A 68 -3.79 19.68 -10.83
N GLY A 69 -2.60 19.57 -10.24
CA GLY A 69 -1.34 19.60 -10.97
C GLY A 69 -1.14 18.39 -11.86
N MET A 70 -0.27 18.57 -12.85
CA MET A 70 0.30 17.52 -13.70
C MET A 70 1.71 17.18 -13.22
N PRO A 71 2.18 15.93 -13.40
CA PRO A 71 3.58 15.59 -13.09
C PRO A 71 4.56 16.54 -13.77
N GLY A 72 5.55 17.02 -13.01
CA GLY A 72 6.50 18.05 -13.40
C GLY A 72 6.06 19.49 -13.13
N ASP A 73 4.81 19.73 -12.72
CA ASP A 73 4.40 21.04 -12.21
C ASP A 73 5.13 21.35 -10.90
N VAL A 74 5.49 22.63 -10.74
CA VAL A 74 6.33 23.11 -9.64
C VAL A 74 5.65 24.28 -8.91
N VAL A 75 5.80 24.31 -7.60
CA VAL A 75 5.44 25.43 -6.73
C VAL A 75 6.67 25.85 -5.93
N THR A 76 6.94 27.15 -5.89
CA THR A 76 8.04 27.72 -5.09
C THR A 76 7.48 28.65 -4.01
N GLN A 77 7.96 28.53 -2.79
CA GLN A 77 7.66 29.45 -1.69
C GLN A 77 8.90 29.76 -0.85
N GLU A 78 9.08 31.05 -0.56
CA GLU A 78 10.09 31.53 0.38
C GLU A 78 9.55 31.50 1.81
N PHE A 79 10.33 30.94 2.72
CA PHE A 79 10.08 30.95 4.15
C PHE A 79 11.07 31.87 4.84
N VAL A 80 10.54 32.78 5.65
CA VAL A 80 11.34 33.73 6.43
C VAL A 80 11.17 33.37 7.90
N PRO A 81 12.03 32.51 8.47
CA PRO A 81 12.08 32.31 9.92
C PRO A 81 12.61 33.56 10.61
N VAL A 82 12.07 33.88 11.79
CA VAL A 82 12.50 35.04 12.59
C VAL A 82 13.63 34.62 13.53
N ASP A 83 13.32 33.99 14.67
CA ASP A 83 14.33 33.43 15.58
C ASP A 83 14.31 31.88 15.67
N GLY A 84 13.33 31.23 15.02
CA GLY A 84 13.20 29.77 14.99
C GLY A 84 13.99 29.09 13.86
N ALA A 85 13.86 27.77 13.79
CA ALA A 85 14.49 26.94 12.75
C ALA A 85 13.47 26.04 12.05
N LEU A 86 13.64 25.89 10.74
CA LEU A 86 12.87 24.98 9.90
C LEU A 86 13.62 23.66 9.75
N THR A 87 12.93 22.55 10.02
CA THR A 87 13.47 21.20 9.94
C THR A 87 12.46 20.21 9.36
N TRP A 88 12.97 19.09 8.85
CA TRP A 88 12.14 17.96 8.42
C TRP A 88 12.10 16.89 9.52
N ASP A 89 10.90 16.50 9.90
CA ASP A 89 10.66 15.40 10.83
C ASP A 89 9.99 14.24 10.10
N MET A 90 10.75 13.18 9.88
CA MET A 90 10.28 11.98 9.20
C MET A 90 9.82 10.89 10.17
N MET A 91 9.97 11.09 11.48
CA MET A 91 9.73 10.06 12.50
C MET A 91 8.37 10.22 13.16
N ARG A 92 7.99 11.45 13.50
CA ARG A 92 6.75 11.75 14.26
C ARG A 92 5.60 12.16 13.34
N SER A 93 5.45 11.47 12.20
CA SER A 93 4.48 11.89 11.19
C SER A 93 4.03 10.76 10.28
N GLY A 94 2.74 10.45 10.34
CA GLY A 94 2.11 9.54 9.40
C GLY A 94 0.60 9.56 9.58
N MET A 95 -0.07 8.92 8.64
CA MET A 95 -1.52 8.81 8.63
C MET A 95 -1.95 7.49 8.03
N TRP A 96 -3.19 7.10 8.31
CA TRP A 96 -3.77 5.93 7.70
C TRP A 96 -5.23 6.16 7.32
N TYR A 97 -5.66 5.43 6.30
CA TYR A 97 -7.06 5.21 5.98
C TYR A 97 -7.37 3.73 6.11
N SER A 98 -8.57 3.39 6.56
CA SER A 98 -9.10 2.03 6.42
C SER A 98 -10.51 2.07 5.83
N SER A 99 -10.84 1.06 5.05
CA SER A 99 -12.17 0.88 4.47
C SER A 99 -12.64 -0.56 4.63
N THR A 100 -13.95 -0.76 4.67
CA THR A 100 -14.59 -2.08 4.58
C THR A 100 -15.35 -2.23 3.28
N TRP A 101 -15.29 -3.44 2.73
CA TRP A 101 -15.92 -3.81 1.45
C TRP A 101 -17.24 -4.54 1.63
N GLU A 102 -17.63 -4.78 2.89
CA GLU A 102 -18.77 -5.59 3.27
C GLU A 102 -19.71 -4.83 4.21
N GLU A 103 -21.01 -5.07 4.04
CA GLU A 103 -22.03 -4.34 4.78
C GLU A 103 -21.97 -4.68 6.27
N ASN A 104 -22.12 -3.66 7.13
CA ASN A 104 -22.08 -3.79 8.59
C ASN A 104 -20.75 -4.26 9.18
N HIS A 105 -19.65 -4.27 8.41
CA HIS A 105 -18.32 -4.63 8.89
C HIS A 105 -17.52 -3.37 9.29
N SER A 106 -16.67 -3.50 10.31
CA SER A 106 -15.72 -2.47 10.71
C SER A 106 -14.29 -2.98 10.68
N PHE A 107 -13.35 -2.15 10.20
CA PHE A 107 -11.92 -2.48 10.17
C PHE A 107 -11.09 -1.37 10.81
N ARG A 108 -10.44 -1.69 11.93
CA ARG A 108 -9.64 -0.75 12.72
C ARG A 108 -8.21 -1.24 12.85
N ILE A 109 -7.28 -0.29 12.89
CA ILE A 109 -5.86 -0.55 13.03
C ILE A 109 -5.25 0.33 14.11
N ARG A 110 -4.20 -0.16 14.77
CA ARG A 110 -3.45 0.54 15.82
C ARG A 110 -1.99 0.14 15.79
N ASP A 111 -1.15 1.01 16.33
CA ASP A 111 0.28 0.77 16.50
C ASP A 111 0.94 0.42 15.14
N VAL A 112 0.63 1.20 14.08
CA VAL A 112 1.10 0.90 12.69
C VAL A 112 2.19 1.89 12.22
N LEU A 113 2.54 2.86 13.04
CA LEU A 113 3.48 3.95 12.72
C LEU A 113 4.54 4.13 13.81
N ASP A 114 4.76 3.12 14.65
CA ASP A 114 5.79 3.09 15.70
C ASP A 114 7.11 2.45 15.24
N PHE A 115 7.15 1.99 13.98
CA PHE A 115 8.27 1.27 13.34
C PHE A 115 8.58 -0.10 13.94
N ASP A 116 7.73 -0.60 14.83
CA ASP A 116 7.82 -1.97 15.29
C ASP A 116 7.29 -2.93 14.22
N ASP A 117 7.52 -4.22 14.43
CA ASP A 117 6.99 -5.31 13.60
C ASP A 117 5.63 -5.81 14.11
N MET A 118 5.08 -5.21 15.16
CA MET A 118 3.83 -5.62 15.77
C MET A 118 2.78 -4.54 15.57
N LEU A 119 1.63 -4.91 15.01
CA LEU A 119 0.47 -4.01 14.92
C LEU A 119 -0.78 -4.68 15.45
N LYS A 120 -1.82 -3.88 15.67
CA LYS A 120 -3.12 -4.39 16.16
C LYS A 120 -4.20 -4.15 15.13
N VAL A 121 -4.93 -5.21 14.79
CA VAL A 121 -6.16 -5.12 14.00
C VAL A 121 -7.37 -5.43 14.85
N ARG A 122 -8.52 -4.89 14.47
CA ARG A 122 -9.80 -5.25 15.08
C ARG A 122 -10.89 -5.32 14.03
N HIS A 123 -11.51 -6.49 13.94
CA HIS A 123 -12.67 -6.80 13.11
C HIS A 123 -13.57 -7.79 13.87
N PRO A 124 -14.62 -7.31 14.57
CA PRO A 124 -15.41 -8.17 15.46
C PRO A 124 -16.55 -8.94 14.78
N GLU A 125 -16.93 -8.61 13.54
CA GLU A 125 -18.16 -9.12 12.91
C GLU A 125 -18.01 -10.53 12.33
N SER A 126 -16.83 -10.90 11.83
CA SER A 126 -16.57 -12.20 11.23
C SER A 126 -15.18 -12.76 11.63
N THR A 127 -14.93 -14.03 11.29
CA THR A 127 -13.61 -14.64 11.50
C THR A 127 -12.61 -14.03 10.54
N SER A 128 -11.53 -13.46 11.07
CA SER A 128 -10.40 -12.99 10.27
C SER A 128 -9.50 -14.18 9.93
N SER A 129 -9.35 -14.49 8.66
CA SER A 129 -8.55 -15.62 8.18
C SER A 129 -7.11 -15.21 7.93
N THR A 130 -6.88 -14.09 7.24
CA THR A 130 -5.55 -13.70 6.73
C THR A 130 -5.43 -12.19 6.62
N ALA A 131 -4.22 -11.68 6.86
CA ALA A 131 -3.82 -10.32 6.47
C ALA A 131 -2.66 -10.38 5.48
N CYS A 132 -2.79 -9.69 4.35
CA CYS A 132 -1.72 -9.52 3.36
C CYS A 132 -1.16 -8.10 3.41
N PHE A 133 0.16 -8.00 3.42
CA PHE A 133 0.88 -6.73 3.45
C PHE A 133 1.61 -6.49 2.13
N SER A 134 1.48 -5.28 1.60
CA SER A 134 2.18 -4.84 0.39
C SER A 134 2.86 -3.50 0.64
N ASP A 135 4.16 -3.42 0.36
CA ASP A 135 4.93 -2.17 0.43
C ASP A 135 4.61 -1.25 -0.76
N LEU A 136 4.08 -0.07 -0.49
CA LEU A 136 3.68 0.89 -1.54
C LEU A 136 4.86 1.70 -2.11
N ARG A 137 6.03 1.68 -1.46
CA ARG A 137 7.25 2.41 -1.85
C ARG A 137 7.01 3.85 -2.30
N LEU A 138 6.27 4.60 -1.50
CA LEU A 138 5.95 6.00 -1.79
C LEU A 138 7.14 6.91 -1.48
N GLY A 139 7.77 7.54 -2.47
CA GLY A 139 8.83 8.55 -2.28
C GLY A 139 9.95 8.46 -3.33
N PRO A 140 10.82 9.47 -3.44
CA PRO A 140 11.83 9.56 -4.50
C PRO A 140 13.00 8.58 -4.34
N ASP A 141 13.45 8.33 -3.11
CA ASP A 141 14.61 7.46 -2.81
C ASP A 141 14.20 6.02 -2.42
N ARG A 142 13.08 5.55 -2.96
CA ARG A 142 12.45 4.26 -2.61
C ARG A 142 12.17 3.46 -3.88
N PRO A 143 13.22 2.92 -4.55
CA PRO A 143 13.06 2.16 -5.80
C PRO A 143 12.24 0.89 -5.54
N TYR A 144 11.58 0.32 -6.54
CA TYR A 144 10.94 -1.01 -6.52
C TYR A 144 11.96 -2.08 -6.90
N HIS A 145 11.99 -3.16 -6.12
CA HIS A 145 12.89 -4.30 -6.31
C HIS A 145 12.14 -5.50 -6.87
N TYR A 146 12.66 -6.09 -7.93
CA TYR A 146 12.17 -7.34 -8.52
C TYR A 146 13.32 -8.33 -8.62
N THR A 147 13.30 -9.39 -7.82
CA THR A 147 14.30 -10.46 -7.90
C THR A 147 13.86 -11.53 -8.89
N ALA A 148 14.74 -11.89 -9.83
CA ALA A 148 14.44 -12.89 -10.85
C ALA A 148 14.35 -14.30 -10.23
N PRO A 149 13.34 -15.11 -10.61
CA PRO A 149 13.30 -16.53 -10.28
C PRO A 149 14.47 -17.30 -10.90
N SER A 150 14.93 -18.38 -10.27
CA SER A 150 16.10 -19.14 -10.73
C SER A 150 15.91 -19.87 -12.07
N TRP A 151 14.65 -20.10 -12.47
CA TRP A 151 14.28 -20.74 -13.73
C TRP A 151 14.11 -19.75 -14.89
N ALA A 152 14.09 -18.45 -14.62
CA ALA A 152 13.83 -17.43 -15.63
C ALA A 152 15.03 -17.27 -16.58
N GLU A 153 14.78 -17.37 -17.88
CA GLU A 153 15.77 -17.18 -18.94
C GLU A 153 15.65 -15.81 -19.61
N GLY A 154 14.55 -15.11 -19.35
CA GLY A 154 14.29 -13.79 -19.88
C GLY A 154 13.26 -13.03 -19.07
N VAL A 155 13.21 -11.73 -19.29
CA VAL A 155 12.25 -10.82 -18.68
C VAL A 155 11.78 -9.83 -19.72
N ILE A 156 10.48 -9.56 -19.73
CA ILE A 156 9.87 -8.48 -20.51
C ILE A 156 9.04 -7.63 -19.56
N LEU A 157 9.17 -6.30 -19.66
CA LEU A 157 8.52 -5.40 -18.72
C LEU A 157 8.09 -4.09 -19.36
N THR A 158 7.16 -3.44 -18.68
CA THR A 158 6.72 -2.07 -18.98
C THR A 158 6.31 -1.35 -17.68
N THR A 159 6.03 -0.06 -17.79
CA THR A 159 5.59 0.79 -16.68
C THR A 159 4.16 0.41 -16.28
N LYS A 160 3.88 0.26 -14.99
CA LYS A 160 2.48 0.11 -14.54
C LYS A 160 1.76 1.47 -14.70
N PRO A 161 0.62 1.51 -15.40
CA PRO A 161 -0.10 2.75 -15.64
C PRO A 161 -0.64 3.33 -14.33
N GLY A 162 -0.38 4.63 -14.10
CA GLY A 162 -0.95 5.40 -13.00
C GLY A 162 -2.03 6.38 -13.48
N LEU A 163 -2.61 7.17 -12.57
CA LEU A 163 -3.51 8.27 -12.95
C LEU A 163 -2.77 9.34 -13.76
N THR A 164 -1.49 9.51 -13.46
CA THR A 164 -0.61 10.45 -14.15
C THR A 164 0.79 9.84 -14.27
N PHE A 165 1.42 9.99 -15.43
CA PHE A 165 2.77 9.49 -15.69
C PHE A 165 3.84 10.57 -15.46
N PRO A 166 5.05 10.20 -15.03
CA PRO A 166 6.17 11.14 -15.00
C PRO A 166 6.44 11.67 -16.41
N LEU A 167 6.87 12.93 -16.53
CA LEU A 167 7.30 13.50 -17.82
C LEU A 167 8.68 12.98 -18.28
N GLY A 168 9.48 12.47 -17.34
CA GLY A 168 10.83 11.94 -17.61
C GLY A 168 10.86 10.42 -17.80
N PRO A 169 11.95 9.88 -18.35
CA PRO A 169 12.15 8.45 -18.43
C PRO A 169 12.23 7.84 -17.02
N ILE A 170 11.65 6.65 -16.87
CA ILE A 170 11.80 5.83 -15.68
C ILE A 170 13.15 5.13 -15.78
N GLY A 171 14.00 5.36 -14.79
CA GLY A 171 15.30 4.71 -14.68
C GLY A 171 15.12 3.28 -14.21
N ILE A 172 15.70 2.35 -14.96
CA ILE A 172 15.71 0.93 -14.64
C ILE A 172 17.16 0.48 -14.56
N ASP A 173 17.56 0.03 -13.38
CA ASP A 173 18.86 -0.58 -13.19
C ASP A 173 18.70 -2.10 -13.19
N VAL A 174 19.43 -2.76 -14.10
CA VAL A 174 19.51 -4.22 -14.17
C VAL A 174 20.78 -4.65 -13.47
N LEU A 175 20.63 -5.37 -12.36
CA LEU A 175 21.73 -5.81 -11.54
C LEU A 175 22.00 -7.29 -11.77
N ARG A 176 23.29 -7.61 -11.82
CA ARG A 176 23.80 -8.97 -11.90
C ARG A 176 24.74 -9.22 -10.72
N ASN A 177 24.43 -10.20 -9.88
CA ASN A 177 25.11 -10.48 -8.62
C ASN A 177 25.24 -9.22 -7.74
N GLY A 178 24.20 -8.38 -7.71
CA GLY A 178 24.18 -7.12 -6.96
C GLY A 178 25.02 -5.98 -7.54
N VAL A 179 25.54 -6.12 -8.77
CA VAL A 179 26.28 -5.05 -9.46
C VAL A 179 25.46 -4.57 -10.66
N VAL A 180 25.25 -3.26 -10.77
CA VAL A 180 24.58 -2.64 -11.92
C VAL A 180 25.34 -2.99 -13.19
N GLN A 181 24.69 -3.76 -14.06
CA GLN A 181 25.21 -4.14 -15.37
C GLN A 181 24.80 -3.13 -16.43
N GLU A 182 23.55 -2.69 -16.39
CA GLU A 182 22.97 -1.77 -17.36
C GLU A 182 21.95 -0.86 -16.67
N THR A 183 21.93 0.41 -17.07
CA THR A 183 20.89 1.38 -16.72
C THR A 183 20.13 1.72 -17.99
N ALA A 184 18.85 1.36 -18.03
CA ALA A 184 17.95 1.67 -19.13
C ALA A 184 17.00 2.81 -18.77
N GLN A 185 16.49 3.46 -19.80
CA GLN A 185 15.44 4.47 -19.70
C GLN A 185 14.18 3.91 -20.34
N LEU A 186 13.09 3.91 -19.59
CA LEU A 186 11.79 3.43 -20.04
C LEU A 186 10.80 4.58 -20.10
N PHE A 187 10.23 4.87 -21.27
CA PHE A 187 9.12 5.81 -21.39
C PHE A 187 7.78 5.09 -21.24
N VAL A 188 6.70 5.86 -21.12
CA VAL A 188 5.34 5.32 -21.15
C VAL A 188 5.11 4.60 -22.49
N ASP A 189 4.52 3.42 -22.43
CA ASP A 189 4.25 2.53 -23.57
C ASP A 189 5.50 1.92 -24.24
N ASP A 190 6.69 2.14 -23.68
CA ASP A 190 7.87 1.38 -24.09
C ASP A 190 7.87 -0.01 -23.46
N VAL A 191 8.55 -0.94 -24.12
CA VAL A 191 8.86 -2.28 -23.62
C VAL A 191 10.36 -2.46 -23.60
N GLN A 192 10.85 -3.09 -22.54
CA GLN A 192 12.24 -3.56 -22.47
C GLN A 192 12.26 -5.07 -22.25
N GLU A 193 13.23 -5.72 -22.88
CA GLU A 193 13.43 -7.17 -22.83
C GLU A 193 14.90 -7.48 -22.60
N TRP A 194 15.18 -8.38 -21.66
CA TRP A 194 16.53 -8.88 -21.39
C TRP A 194 16.56 -10.39 -21.33
N THR A 195 17.65 -10.96 -21.83
CA THR A 195 17.97 -12.38 -21.66
C THR A 195 18.81 -12.57 -20.41
N LEU A 196 18.40 -13.50 -19.56
CA LEU A 196 19.05 -13.81 -18.29
C LEU A 196 19.88 -15.08 -18.43
N ASP A 197 21.01 -15.11 -17.73
CA ASP A 197 21.82 -16.32 -17.56
C ASP A 197 21.72 -16.84 -16.12
N THR A 198 22.47 -17.89 -15.78
CA THR A 198 22.39 -18.56 -14.48
C THR A 198 22.97 -17.76 -13.29
N ALA A 199 23.18 -16.45 -13.44
CA ALA A 199 23.59 -15.58 -12.36
C ALA A 199 22.37 -15.08 -11.56
N ASP A 200 22.61 -14.45 -10.41
CA ASP A 200 21.54 -13.83 -9.65
C ASP A 200 21.20 -12.47 -10.29
N TRP A 201 19.98 -12.35 -10.82
CA TRP A 201 19.51 -11.14 -11.49
C TRP A 201 18.44 -10.44 -10.64
N SER A 202 18.52 -9.11 -10.57
CA SER A 202 17.47 -8.27 -9.98
C SER A 202 17.29 -6.99 -10.78
N ILE A 203 16.11 -6.39 -10.66
CA ILE A 203 15.73 -5.15 -11.33
C ILE A 203 15.33 -4.14 -10.27
N GLU A 204 15.93 -2.95 -10.36
CA GLU A 204 15.57 -1.78 -9.56
C GLU A 204 14.92 -0.74 -10.46
N SER A 205 13.78 -0.20 -10.03
CA SER A 205 13.02 0.78 -10.82
C SER A 205 12.52 1.92 -9.94
N SER A 206 12.53 3.15 -10.44
CA SER A 206 11.93 4.27 -9.69
C SER A 206 10.40 4.22 -9.63
N GLN A 207 9.76 3.36 -10.43
CA GLN A 207 8.31 3.18 -10.48
C GLN A 207 7.90 1.71 -10.49
N GLU A 208 6.65 1.45 -10.12
CA GLU A 208 6.08 0.11 -10.21
C GLU A 208 5.98 -0.30 -11.70
N LEU A 209 6.42 -1.52 -11.99
CA LEU A 209 6.46 -2.11 -13.31
C LEU A 209 5.48 -3.29 -13.40
N VAL A 210 5.02 -3.57 -14.60
CA VAL A 210 4.43 -4.87 -14.96
C VAL A 210 5.57 -5.72 -15.53
N VAL A 211 5.90 -6.83 -14.86
CA VAL A 211 7.06 -7.65 -15.16
C VAL A 211 6.62 -9.07 -15.46
N TYR A 212 7.00 -9.61 -16.62
CA TYR A 212 6.79 -11.01 -16.98
C TYR A 212 8.12 -11.75 -17.03
N TRP A 213 8.24 -12.76 -16.18
CA TRP A 213 9.37 -13.70 -16.18
C TRP A 213 9.09 -14.82 -17.17
N MET A 214 10.05 -15.09 -18.05
CA MET A 214 9.88 -16.03 -19.17
C MET A 214 10.92 -17.15 -19.14
N ARG A 215 10.51 -18.33 -19.57
CA ARG A 215 11.38 -19.49 -19.87
C ARG A 215 11.02 -20.05 -21.23
N GLY A 216 11.99 -20.23 -22.11
CA GLY A 216 11.75 -20.69 -23.48
C GLY A 216 10.90 -19.75 -24.36
N GLY A 217 10.56 -18.54 -23.89
CA GLY A 217 9.81 -17.52 -24.63
C GLY A 217 8.32 -17.83 -24.87
N LEU A 218 7.76 -18.85 -24.22
CA LEU A 218 6.37 -19.28 -24.36
C LEU A 218 5.79 -19.61 -22.98
N GLY A 219 4.47 -19.52 -22.82
CA GLY A 219 3.80 -19.89 -21.59
C GLY A 219 2.43 -19.23 -21.42
N VAL A 220 1.80 -19.49 -20.28
CA VAL A 220 0.47 -18.98 -19.94
C VAL A 220 0.53 -18.38 -18.55
N THR A 221 -0.13 -17.24 -18.34
CA THR A 221 -0.26 -16.61 -17.01
C THR A 221 -1.62 -15.93 -16.86
N GLU A 222 -2.13 -15.83 -15.64
CA GLU A 222 -3.21 -14.91 -15.29
C GLU A 222 -2.61 -13.51 -15.19
N ALA A 223 -2.94 -12.62 -16.13
CA ALA A 223 -2.44 -11.27 -16.14
C ALA A 223 -3.18 -10.43 -15.08
N ARG A 224 -2.44 -9.91 -14.10
CA ARG A 224 -3.05 -9.10 -13.02
C ARG A 224 -3.54 -7.76 -13.57
N PRO A 225 -4.74 -7.30 -13.20
CA PRO A 225 -5.22 -5.99 -13.58
C PRO A 225 -4.34 -4.89 -12.99
N THR A 226 -4.14 -3.83 -13.78
CA THR A 226 -3.43 -2.62 -13.35
C THR A 226 -4.23 -1.80 -12.34
N ASP A 227 -5.55 -1.96 -12.35
CA ASP A 227 -6.54 -1.29 -11.50
C ASP A 227 -7.39 -2.30 -10.69
N ALA A 228 -6.73 -3.30 -10.10
CA ALA A 228 -7.41 -4.35 -9.34
C ALA A 228 -8.23 -3.78 -8.16
N ASN A 229 -9.45 -4.30 -7.99
CA ASN A 229 -10.30 -4.08 -6.84
C ASN A 229 -9.88 -5.00 -5.66
N ALA A 230 -10.60 -4.91 -4.54
CA ALA A 230 -10.30 -5.71 -3.36
C ALA A 230 -10.37 -7.24 -3.60
N ASN A 231 -11.22 -7.66 -4.55
CA ASN A 231 -11.38 -9.05 -4.98
C ASN A 231 -10.30 -9.49 -6.01
N GLY A 232 -9.34 -8.63 -6.34
CA GLY A 232 -8.30 -8.92 -7.33
C GLY A 232 -8.77 -8.89 -8.80
N LEU A 233 -10.05 -8.61 -9.06
CA LEU A 233 -10.60 -8.40 -10.39
C LEU A 233 -10.36 -6.95 -10.83
N GLY A 234 -10.32 -6.68 -12.12
CA GLY A 234 -10.10 -5.31 -12.59
C GLY A 234 -10.62 -5.06 -13.98
N ARG A 235 -10.31 -3.87 -14.51
CA ARG A 235 -10.88 -3.37 -15.75
C ARG A 235 -9.85 -2.91 -16.77
N SER A 236 -8.59 -2.85 -16.38
CA SER A 236 -7.51 -2.35 -17.23
C SER A 236 -6.26 -3.21 -17.08
N TRP A 237 -5.61 -3.52 -18.20
CA TRP A 237 -4.33 -4.23 -18.25
C TRP A 237 -3.39 -3.50 -19.20
N ALA A 238 -2.14 -3.33 -18.77
CA ALA A 238 -1.02 -2.92 -19.63
C ALA A 238 -0.09 -4.12 -19.76
N LEU A 239 -0.12 -4.78 -20.92
CA LEU A 239 0.54 -6.06 -21.15
C LEU A 239 1.84 -5.85 -21.93
N PRO A 240 3.03 -6.06 -21.35
CA PRO A 240 4.27 -6.10 -22.11
C PRO A 240 4.36 -7.42 -22.88
N LEU A 241 4.15 -7.37 -24.20
CA LEU A 241 4.10 -8.58 -25.02
C LEU A 241 5.29 -8.68 -25.98
N PRO A 242 5.93 -9.86 -26.11
CA PRO A 242 6.97 -10.08 -27.11
C PRO A 242 6.37 -10.20 -28.52
N ALA A 243 7.23 -10.17 -29.54
CA ALA A 243 6.81 -10.51 -30.90
C ALA A 243 6.40 -11.98 -30.98
N GLY A 244 5.31 -12.27 -31.70
CA GLY A 244 4.77 -13.62 -31.86
C GLY A 244 3.25 -13.69 -31.79
N THR A 245 2.74 -14.91 -31.62
CA THR A 245 1.31 -15.19 -31.48
C THR A 245 0.92 -15.13 -30.01
N VAL A 246 -0.07 -14.31 -29.70
CA VAL A 246 -0.63 -14.15 -28.35
C VAL A 246 -2.12 -14.46 -28.39
N HIS A 247 -2.58 -15.30 -27.48
CA HIS A 247 -3.98 -15.57 -27.24
C HIS A 247 -4.40 -14.96 -25.91
N MET A 248 -5.54 -14.27 -25.91
CA MET A 248 -6.14 -13.66 -24.74
C MET A 248 -7.52 -14.28 -24.53
N ASN A 249 -7.81 -14.69 -23.30
CA ASN A 249 -9.13 -15.12 -22.87
C ASN A 249 -9.57 -14.27 -21.67
N ILE A 250 -10.67 -13.53 -21.83
CA ILE A 250 -11.26 -12.72 -20.77
C ILE A 250 -12.55 -13.38 -20.31
N VAL A 251 -12.73 -13.47 -18.99
CA VAL A 251 -13.98 -13.94 -18.37
C VAL A 251 -14.51 -12.91 -17.38
N ALA A 252 -15.83 -12.73 -17.37
CA ALA A 252 -16.51 -11.76 -16.53
C ALA A 252 -17.88 -12.28 -16.09
N GLU A 253 -18.36 -11.84 -14.92
CA GLU A 253 -19.68 -12.22 -14.40
C GLU A 253 -20.84 -11.73 -15.27
N GLU A 254 -20.66 -10.57 -15.90
CA GLU A 254 -21.68 -9.84 -16.66
C GLU A 254 -21.25 -9.61 -18.11
N LEU A 255 -22.11 -8.96 -18.89
CA LEU A 255 -21.77 -8.51 -20.24
C LEU A 255 -20.55 -7.58 -20.20
N VAL A 256 -19.57 -7.86 -21.04
CA VAL A 256 -18.33 -7.08 -21.09
C VAL A 256 -18.11 -6.52 -22.49
N MET A 257 -17.80 -5.23 -22.59
CA MET A 257 -17.21 -4.63 -23.78
C MET A 257 -15.71 -4.53 -23.57
N ILE A 258 -14.94 -5.05 -24.52
CA ILE A 258 -13.48 -5.10 -24.50
C ILE A 258 -12.97 -4.11 -25.54
N HIS A 259 -12.14 -3.17 -25.11
CA HIS A 259 -11.37 -2.30 -25.99
C HIS A 259 -9.90 -2.64 -25.86
N GLY A 260 -9.20 -2.77 -26.98
CA GLY A 260 -7.76 -3.00 -26.99
C GLY A 260 -7.06 -2.08 -27.97
N ASN A 261 -5.87 -1.63 -27.58
CA ASN A 261 -5.02 -0.77 -28.41
C ASN A 261 -3.54 -1.12 -28.26
N GLY A 262 -2.78 -0.95 -29.35
CA GLY A 262 -1.33 -1.11 -29.44
C GLY A 262 -0.81 -0.62 -30.78
N GLU A 263 0.44 -0.93 -31.13
CA GLU A 263 1.01 -0.62 -32.45
C GLU A 263 0.28 -1.36 -33.59
N PHE A 264 -0.35 -2.51 -33.29
CA PHE A 264 -1.17 -3.25 -34.24
C PHE A 264 -2.50 -2.55 -34.61
N GLY A 265 -2.87 -1.45 -33.91
CA GLY A 265 -4.11 -0.71 -34.08
C GLY A 265 -5.06 -0.85 -32.88
N ASP A 266 -6.32 -0.45 -33.07
CA ASP A 266 -7.38 -0.49 -32.08
C ASP A 266 -8.51 -1.45 -32.44
N PHE A 267 -9.20 -1.98 -31.42
CA PHE A 267 -10.44 -2.72 -31.60
C PHE A 267 -11.40 -2.49 -30.45
N THR A 268 -12.69 -2.67 -30.72
CA THR A 268 -13.73 -2.75 -29.69
C THR A 268 -14.66 -3.90 -30.03
N GLU A 269 -14.79 -4.84 -29.10
CA GLU A 269 -15.60 -6.04 -29.22
C GLU A 269 -16.47 -6.23 -27.98
N VAL A 270 -17.47 -7.09 -28.07
CA VAL A 270 -18.43 -7.33 -26.98
C VAL A 270 -18.48 -8.83 -26.71
N GLY A 271 -18.21 -9.21 -25.46
CA GLY A 271 -18.52 -10.52 -24.91
C GLY A 271 -19.97 -10.55 -24.46
N LEU A 272 -20.75 -11.50 -24.97
CA LEU A 272 -22.15 -11.65 -24.61
C LEU A 272 -22.30 -12.76 -23.56
N PRO A 273 -23.14 -12.56 -22.53
CA PRO A 273 -23.46 -13.63 -21.59
C PRO A 273 -24.28 -14.71 -22.30
N SER A 274 -24.11 -15.95 -21.85
CA SER A 274 -24.94 -17.06 -22.28
C SER A 274 -26.33 -16.99 -21.64
N ASP A 275 -27.37 -17.43 -22.35
CA ASP A 275 -28.74 -17.58 -21.77
C ASP A 275 -28.82 -18.72 -20.73
N LEU A 276 -27.73 -19.46 -20.58
CA LEU A 276 -27.61 -20.61 -19.71
C LEU A 276 -27.28 -20.19 -18.26
N LEU A 277 -28.09 -20.64 -17.28
CA LEU A 277 -27.78 -20.50 -15.85
C LEU A 277 -26.35 -20.94 -15.50
N ASN A 278 -25.66 -20.22 -14.62
CA ASN A 278 -24.29 -20.50 -14.17
C ASN A 278 -23.26 -20.57 -15.32
N VAL A 279 -23.57 -19.92 -16.44
CA VAL A 279 -22.62 -19.66 -17.52
C VAL A 279 -22.47 -18.15 -17.63
N ARG A 280 -21.23 -17.71 -17.51
CA ARG A 280 -20.80 -16.32 -17.48
C ARG A 280 -20.28 -15.90 -18.85
N THR A 281 -19.88 -14.65 -18.96
CA THR A 281 -19.38 -14.11 -20.23
C THR A 281 -17.93 -14.52 -20.44
N SER A 282 -17.60 -14.86 -21.68
CA SER A 282 -16.23 -15.10 -22.12
C SER A 282 -15.95 -14.39 -23.42
N TRP A 283 -14.70 -14.03 -23.63
CA TRP A 283 -14.20 -13.44 -24.87
C TRP A 283 -12.81 -14.00 -25.17
N GLU A 284 -12.56 -14.30 -26.44
CA GLU A 284 -11.26 -14.80 -26.89
C GLU A 284 -10.78 -14.02 -28.10
N LYS A 285 -9.48 -13.73 -28.14
CA LYS A 285 -8.84 -13.10 -29.29
C LYS A 285 -7.41 -13.56 -29.46
N THR A 286 -7.02 -13.75 -30.71
CA THR A 286 -5.63 -14.01 -31.10
C THR A 286 -5.05 -12.78 -31.77
N LEU A 287 -3.90 -12.34 -31.31
CA LEU A 287 -3.09 -11.28 -31.89
C LEU A 287 -1.79 -11.87 -32.44
N ASN A 288 -1.34 -11.36 -33.58
CA ASN A 288 -0.01 -11.64 -34.11
C ASN A 288 0.77 -10.33 -34.08
N LEU A 289 1.85 -10.29 -33.29
CA LEU A 289 2.67 -9.09 -33.07
C LEU A 289 3.99 -9.25 -33.83
N ASP A 290 4.32 -8.28 -34.69
CA ASP A 290 5.56 -8.28 -35.47
C ASP A 290 6.79 -7.79 -34.65
N SER A 291 6.54 -6.99 -33.62
CA SER A 291 7.52 -6.40 -32.70
C SER A 291 7.01 -6.47 -31.25
N PRO A 292 7.91 -6.52 -30.26
CA PRO A 292 7.54 -6.34 -28.86
C PRO A 292 6.89 -4.97 -28.64
N GLN A 293 5.79 -4.92 -27.89
CA GLN A 293 5.01 -3.70 -27.65
C GLN A 293 4.13 -3.83 -26.40
N VAL A 294 3.68 -2.70 -25.87
CA VAL A 294 2.64 -2.68 -24.83
C VAL A 294 1.26 -2.78 -25.47
N VAL A 295 0.46 -3.73 -25.01
CA VAL A 295 -0.94 -3.87 -25.40
C VAL A 295 -1.81 -3.48 -24.22
N HIS A 296 -2.60 -2.43 -24.41
CA HIS A 296 -3.57 -1.97 -23.43
C HIS A 296 -4.91 -2.63 -23.70
N ILE A 297 -5.48 -3.26 -22.67
CA ILE A 297 -6.81 -3.85 -22.71
C ILE A 297 -7.65 -3.19 -21.63
N THR A 298 -8.85 -2.75 -21.99
CA THR A 298 -9.81 -2.17 -21.04
C THR A 298 -11.19 -2.82 -21.19
N THR A 299 -11.88 -2.99 -20.08
CA THR A 299 -13.21 -3.59 -20.02
C THR A 299 -14.21 -2.68 -19.31
N THR A 300 -15.50 -2.83 -19.65
CA THR A 300 -16.57 -2.06 -18.98
C THR A 300 -16.96 -2.60 -17.61
N THR A 301 -16.64 -3.86 -17.33
CA THR A 301 -16.94 -4.58 -16.10
C THR A 301 -15.68 -5.27 -15.59
N GLU A 302 -15.67 -5.62 -14.31
CA GLU A 302 -14.59 -6.40 -13.71
C GLU A 302 -14.46 -7.77 -14.37
N ALA A 303 -13.23 -8.16 -14.66
CA ALA A 303 -12.92 -9.40 -15.36
C ALA A 303 -11.56 -9.96 -14.93
N GLN A 304 -11.31 -11.21 -15.30
CA GLN A 304 -10.00 -11.86 -15.26
C GLN A 304 -9.51 -12.09 -16.69
N LEU A 305 -8.20 -12.00 -16.89
CA LEU A 305 -7.55 -12.17 -18.19
C LEU A 305 -6.52 -13.29 -18.11
N MET A 306 -6.72 -14.35 -18.89
CA MET A 306 -5.67 -15.32 -19.20
C MET A 306 -4.90 -14.83 -20.43
N LEU A 307 -3.58 -14.77 -20.28
CA LEU A 307 -2.64 -14.45 -21.34
C LEU A 307 -1.84 -15.70 -21.71
N THR A 308 -1.85 -16.06 -22.98
CA THR A 308 -1.10 -17.20 -23.53
C THR A 308 -0.18 -16.71 -24.64
N ILE A 309 1.11 -16.97 -24.51
CA ILE A 309 2.13 -16.71 -25.52
C ILE A 309 2.54 -18.05 -26.12
N GLY A 310 2.18 -18.29 -27.38
CA GLY A 310 2.25 -19.62 -28.00
C GLY A 310 1.00 -20.47 -27.75
N ASP A 311 1.15 -21.79 -27.60
CA ASP A 311 0.03 -22.73 -27.50
C ASP A 311 0.06 -23.62 -26.23
N GLU A 312 1.13 -23.55 -25.43
CA GLU A 312 1.35 -24.45 -24.30
C GLU A 312 1.67 -23.68 -23.01
N GLY A 313 1.24 -24.22 -21.87
CA GLY A 313 1.56 -23.67 -20.56
C GLY A 313 0.52 -24.02 -19.51
N SER A 314 0.74 -23.51 -18.30
CA SER A 314 -0.18 -23.63 -17.17
C SER A 314 -0.10 -22.37 -16.32
N THR A 315 -1.23 -22.02 -15.71
CA THR A 315 -1.33 -20.91 -14.78
C THR A 315 -2.28 -21.25 -13.65
N SER A 316 -1.99 -20.75 -12.46
CA SER A 316 -2.98 -20.74 -11.38
C SER A 316 -4.06 -19.74 -11.72
N TRP A 317 -5.29 -20.08 -11.33
CA TRP A 317 -6.47 -19.29 -11.60
C TRP A 317 -7.09 -18.87 -10.29
N LYS A 318 -7.10 -17.55 -10.03
CA LYS A 318 -7.64 -17.01 -8.78
C LYS A 318 -9.16 -17.18 -8.68
N SER A 319 -9.61 -17.31 -7.45
CA SER A 319 -11.02 -17.30 -7.10
C SER A 319 -11.66 -15.93 -7.37
N LEU A 320 -12.98 -15.85 -7.30
CA LEU A 320 -13.69 -14.57 -7.41
C LEU A 320 -13.42 -13.62 -6.24
N THR A 321 -12.75 -14.08 -5.19
CA THR A 321 -12.29 -13.24 -4.06
C THR A 321 -10.80 -12.86 -4.18
N GLY A 322 -10.13 -13.25 -5.26
CA GLY A 322 -8.73 -12.92 -5.54
C GLY A 322 -7.70 -13.82 -4.85
N SER A 323 -8.16 -14.83 -4.11
CA SER A 323 -7.33 -15.83 -3.45
C SER A 323 -6.96 -16.98 -4.39
N ILE A 324 -5.87 -17.69 -4.11
CA ILE A 324 -5.52 -18.91 -4.85
C ILE A 324 -6.42 -20.08 -4.40
N HIS A 325 -6.66 -20.18 -3.10
CA HIS A 325 -7.61 -21.15 -2.54
C HIS A 325 -8.95 -20.48 -2.30
N GLY A 326 -10.02 -21.02 -2.87
CA GLY A 326 -11.36 -20.44 -2.77
C GLY A 326 -12.44 -21.47 -3.09
N THR A 327 -13.70 -21.05 -2.99
CA THR A 327 -14.87 -21.91 -3.21
C THR A 327 -15.58 -21.59 -4.52
N SER A 328 -15.31 -20.44 -5.15
CA SER A 328 -16.00 -19.97 -6.36
C SER A 328 -15.00 -19.45 -7.39
N PHE A 329 -15.12 -19.95 -8.63
CA PHE A 329 -14.24 -19.63 -9.76
C PHE A 329 -15.02 -19.45 -11.06
N ILE A 330 -14.49 -18.64 -11.97
CA ILE A 330 -14.89 -18.60 -13.38
C ILE A 330 -13.64 -18.93 -14.21
N PRO A 331 -13.36 -20.21 -14.51
CA PRO A 331 -12.20 -20.58 -15.29
C PRO A 331 -12.30 -20.10 -16.75
N PRO A 332 -11.16 -19.95 -17.46
CA PRO A 332 -11.13 -19.55 -18.86
C PRO A 332 -11.81 -20.59 -19.77
N VAL A 333 -12.27 -20.15 -20.94
CA VAL A 333 -13.01 -21.00 -21.91
C VAL A 333 -12.10 -21.68 -22.93
N SER A 334 -10.79 -21.52 -22.79
CA SER A 334 -9.84 -22.14 -23.71
C SER A 334 -9.70 -23.64 -23.48
N ASP A 335 -9.56 -24.38 -24.59
CA ASP A 335 -9.40 -25.83 -24.61
C ASP A 335 -8.17 -26.26 -23.81
N GLY A 336 -8.36 -27.20 -22.89
CA GLY A 336 -7.31 -27.71 -22.03
C GLY A 336 -7.84 -28.59 -20.89
N TYR A 337 -7.20 -28.48 -19.73
CA TYR A 337 -7.56 -29.18 -18.52
C TYR A 337 -7.49 -28.23 -17.32
N LEU A 338 -8.37 -28.45 -16.35
CA LEU A 338 -8.26 -27.88 -15.02
C LEU A 338 -7.69 -28.93 -14.08
N LEU A 339 -6.55 -28.62 -13.46
CA LEU A 339 -6.09 -29.34 -12.28
C LEU A 339 -6.77 -28.71 -11.07
N VAL A 340 -7.63 -29.48 -10.42
CA VAL A 340 -8.29 -29.06 -9.19
C VAL A 340 -7.63 -29.78 -8.02
N SER A 341 -7.15 -29.00 -7.06
CA SER A 341 -6.37 -29.49 -5.92
C SER A 341 -7.10 -29.15 -4.61
N ASN A 342 -7.29 -30.17 -3.77
CA ASN A 342 -7.87 -30.05 -2.45
C ASN A 342 -6.77 -30.04 -1.38
N PRO A 343 -6.46 -28.89 -0.77
CA PRO A 343 -5.48 -28.79 0.30
C PRO A 343 -6.03 -29.18 1.68
N ASN A 344 -7.30 -29.55 1.79
CA ASN A 344 -7.95 -29.83 3.07
C ASN A 344 -7.75 -31.29 3.51
N SER A 345 -7.93 -31.52 4.81
CA SER A 345 -7.98 -32.85 5.43
C SER A 345 -9.35 -33.53 5.33
N GLU A 346 -10.26 -33.00 4.51
CA GLU A 346 -11.57 -33.57 4.25
C GLU A 346 -11.81 -33.57 2.73
N PRO A 347 -12.56 -34.55 2.19
CA PRO A 347 -12.92 -34.55 0.77
C PRO A 347 -13.77 -33.34 0.40
N ALA A 348 -13.43 -32.68 -0.71
CA ALA A 348 -14.18 -31.53 -1.25
C ALA A 348 -15.05 -31.97 -2.43
N ILE A 349 -16.29 -31.47 -2.48
CA ILE A 349 -17.21 -31.65 -3.60
C ILE A 349 -17.12 -30.41 -4.48
N VAL A 350 -16.82 -30.65 -5.76
CA VAL A 350 -16.64 -29.61 -6.76
C VAL A 350 -17.72 -29.80 -7.83
N THR A 351 -18.47 -28.74 -8.13
CA THR A 351 -19.62 -28.77 -9.04
C THR A 351 -19.51 -27.68 -10.09
N TRP A 352 -20.00 -28.01 -11.29
CA TRP A 352 -20.15 -27.06 -12.39
C TRP A 352 -21.44 -27.39 -13.15
N ARG A 353 -21.73 -26.67 -14.23
CA ARG A 353 -22.99 -26.88 -14.95
C ARG A 353 -23.10 -28.31 -15.50
N GLY A 354 -24.03 -29.07 -14.92
CA GLY A 354 -24.41 -30.40 -15.40
C GLY A 354 -23.54 -31.56 -14.91
N SER A 355 -22.54 -31.30 -14.05
CA SER A 355 -21.70 -32.36 -13.48
C SER A 355 -21.01 -31.92 -12.19
N GLY A 356 -20.25 -32.82 -11.59
CA GLY A 356 -19.45 -32.59 -10.40
C GLY A 356 -18.55 -33.78 -10.09
N ILE A 357 -17.54 -33.54 -9.27
CA ILE A 357 -16.56 -34.53 -8.83
C ILE A 357 -16.30 -34.35 -7.33
N THR A 358 -15.99 -35.45 -6.64
CA THR A 358 -15.47 -35.41 -5.28
C THR A 358 -13.97 -35.63 -5.34
N ILE A 359 -13.22 -34.74 -4.70
CA ILE A 359 -11.77 -34.76 -4.62
C ILE A 359 -11.40 -35.22 -3.22
N ASP A 360 -10.63 -36.30 -3.12
CA ASP A 360 -10.17 -36.84 -1.83
C ASP A 360 -9.32 -35.79 -1.07
N GLU A 361 -9.15 -35.99 0.23
CA GLU A 361 -8.29 -35.13 1.06
C GLU A 361 -6.85 -35.07 0.48
N MET A 362 -6.23 -33.89 0.54
CA MET A 362 -4.83 -33.68 0.15
C MET A 362 -4.48 -34.24 -1.23
N SER A 363 -5.38 -34.11 -2.21
CA SER A 363 -5.25 -34.74 -3.53
C SER A 363 -5.64 -33.81 -4.67
N SER A 364 -5.25 -34.18 -5.89
CA SER A 364 -5.49 -33.37 -7.09
C SER A 364 -6.02 -34.23 -8.24
N TYR A 365 -6.94 -33.70 -9.03
CA TYR A 365 -7.51 -34.37 -10.20
C TYR A 365 -7.49 -33.44 -11.41
N ALA A 366 -7.15 -33.99 -12.57
CA ALA A 366 -7.24 -33.30 -13.85
C ALA A 366 -8.63 -33.53 -14.46
N LEU A 367 -9.27 -32.44 -14.91
CA LEU A 367 -10.56 -32.42 -15.58
C LEU A 367 -10.41 -31.79 -16.96
N SER A 368 -10.94 -32.42 -18.01
CA SER A 368 -10.98 -31.79 -19.35
C SER A 368 -11.94 -30.59 -19.34
N TRP A 369 -11.48 -29.46 -19.90
CA TRP A 369 -12.19 -28.19 -19.87
C TRP A 369 -12.04 -27.43 -21.20
N PRO A 370 -13.07 -26.67 -21.64
CA PRO A 370 -14.43 -26.60 -21.09
C PRO A 370 -15.23 -27.90 -21.32
N PRO A 371 -16.26 -28.21 -20.50
CA PRO A 371 -17.11 -29.36 -20.73
C PRO A 371 -17.83 -29.29 -22.08
N THR A 372 -17.95 -30.42 -22.77
CA THR A 372 -18.51 -30.49 -24.13
C THR A 372 -19.95 -29.93 -24.19
N GLY A 373 -20.21 -29.02 -25.13
CA GLY A 373 -21.55 -28.48 -25.39
C GLY A 373 -21.94 -27.30 -24.51
N LEU A 374 -20.99 -26.65 -23.84
CA LEU A 374 -21.17 -25.35 -23.18
C LEU A 374 -20.70 -24.22 -24.10
N ASP A 375 -21.52 -23.17 -24.17
CA ASP A 375 -21.21 -21.93 -24.88
C ASP A 375 -21.15 -20.81 -23.83
N GLY A 376 -19.93 -20.43 -23.43
CA GLY A 376 -19.60 -19.46 -22.37
C GLY A 376 -18.80 -20.05 -21.19
N ALA A 377 -18.44 -19.20 -20.22
CA ALA A 377 -17.61 -19.59 -19.07
C ALA A 377 -18.44 -20.23 -17.94
N SER A 378 -18.30 -21.53 -17.71
CA SER A 378 -19.02 -22.19 -16.62
C SER A 378 -18.44 -21.83 -15.26
N THR A 379 -19.29 -21.46 -14.30
CA THR A 379 -18.86 -21.26 -12.91
C THR A 379 -18.50 -22.60 -12.27
N LEU A 380 -17.43 -22.60 -11.47
CA LEU A 380 -16.98 -23.72 -10.65
C LEU A 380 -17.26 -23.38 -9.18
N LYS A 381 -17.96 -24.26 -8.47
CA LYS A 381 -18.29 -24.10 -7.04
C LYS A 381 -17.87 -25.30 -6.22
N SER A 382 -17.26 -25.06 -5.07
CA SER A 382 -16.90 -26.08 -4.10
C SER A 382 -17.46 -25.78 -2.73
N ASP A 383 -17.66 -26.83 -1.92
CA ASP A 383 -18.06 -26.74 -0.51
C ASP A 383 -16.88 -26.44 0.43
N LEU A 384 -15.64 -26.68 -0.01
CA LEU A 384 -14.41 -26.36 0.72
C LEU A 384 -13.44 -25.56 -0.18
N PRO A 385 -12.49 -24.80 0.40
CA PRO A 385 -11.51 -24.06 -0.39
C PRO A 385 -10.61 -25.01 -1.18
N ILE A 386 -10.59 -24.84 -2.49
CA ILE A 386 -9.74 -25.59 -3.43
C ILE A 386 -8.87 -24.62 -4.22
N SER A 387 -7.82 -25.12 -4.86
CA SER A 387 -7.07 -24.37 -5.88
C SER A 387 -7.38 -24.90 -7.27
N VAL A 388 -7.39 -24.00 -8.25
CA VAL A 388 -7.62 -24.31 -9.66
C VAL A 388 -6.41 -23.86 -10.47
N THR A 389 -5.84 -24.76 -11.25
CA THR A 389 -4.78 -24.46 -12.21
C THR A 389 -5.27 -24.85 -13.60
N TRP A 390 -5.25 -23.91 -14.55
CA TRP A 390 -5.50 -24.21 -15.95
C TRP A 390 -4.21 -24.70 -16.61
N THR A 391 -4.32 -25.68 -17.51
CA THR A 391 -3.19 -26.21 -18.28
C THR A 391 -3.65 -26.63 -19.67
N SER A 392 -2.81 -26.40 -20.68
CA SER A 392 -3.09 -26.83 -22.06
C SER A 392 -3.10 -28.37 -22.22
N THR A 393 -2.36 -29.08 -21.37
CA THR A 393 -2.21 -30.55 -21.39
C THR A 393 -2.71 -31.20 -20.10
N GLU A 394 -3.05 -32.49 -20.14
CA GLU A 394 -3.55 -33.24 -18.96
C GLU A 394 -2.57 -33.21 -17.77
N THR A 395 -1.27 -33.25 -18.05
CA THR A 395 -0.23 -32.97 -17.07
C THR A 395 0.17 -31.49 -17.17
N PRO A 396 0.13 -30.70 -16.09
CA PRO A 396 0.58 -29.30 -16.12
C PRO A 396 2.01 -29.19 -16.62
N THR A 397 2.25 -28.33 -17.60
CA THR A 397 3.58 -27.96 -18.10
C THR A 397 3.72 -26.45 -18.04
N GLY A 398 4.91 -25.94 -17.71
CA GLY A 398 5.12 -24.51 -17.51
C GLY A 398 5.46 -24.16 -16.07
N VAL A 399 5.13 -22.92 -15.71
CA VAL A 399 5.40 -22.35 -14.40
C VAL A 399 4.13 -21.71 -13.87
N TYR A 400 3.76 -22.01 -12.63
CA TYR A 400 2.56 -21.44 -12.00
C TYR A 400 2.71 -21.34 -10.47
N GLU A 401 1.97 -20.41 -9.86
CA GLU A 401 2.01 -20.15 -8.42
C GLU A 401 1.29 -21.25 -7.64
N LEU A 402 1.85 -21.64 -6.49
CA LEU A 402 1.21 -22.56 -5.56
C LEU A 402 0.82 -21.81 -4.29
N GLY A 403 -0.48 -21.72 -4.02
CA GLY A 403 -1.00 -20.98 -2.87
C GLY A 403 -0.72 -21.67 -1.53
N ALA A 404 -0.51 -20.88 -0.49
CA ALA A 404 -0.33 -21.35 0.87
C ALA A 404 -1.65 -21.78 1.51
N ILE A 405 -1.60 -22.89 2.25
CA ILE A 405 -2.78 -23.54 2.83
C ILE A 405 -3.31 -22.73 4.01
N ASP A 406 -2.41 -22.18 4.82
CA ASP A 406 -2.75 -21.43 6.03
C ASP A 406 -3.38 -20.07 5.71
N THR A 407 -2.93 -19.42 4.63
CA THR A 407 -3.42 -18.08 4.25
C THR A 407 -4.42 -18.08 3.09
N GLY A 408 -4.47 -19.15 2.29
CA GLY A 408 -5.26 -19.17 1.06
C GLY A 408 -4.67 -18.34 -0.11
N MET A 409 -3.53 -17.69 0.11
CA MET A 409 -2.96 -16.64 -0.74
C MET A 409 -1.62 -17.07 -1.37
N GLU A 410 -0.93 -16.16 -2.05
CA GLU A 410 0.36 -16.38 -2.74
C GLU A 410 1.51 -16.73 -1.78
N SER A 411 1.42 -16.31 -0.51
CA SER A 411 2.42 -16.63 0.51
C SER A 411 1.82 -17.04 1.85
N GLY A 412 2.56 -17.85 2.60
CA GLY A 412 2.16 -18.32 3.93
C GLY A 412 3.19 -19.29 4.52
N LEU A 413 2.88 -19.89 5.66
CA LEU A 413 3.79 -20.79 6.39
C LEU A 413 3.73 -22.23 5.88
N GLN A 414 2.59 -22.65 5.31
CA GLN A 414 2.34 -24.03 4.94
C GLN A 414 2.03 -24.17 3.45
N ILE A 415 2.80 -25.02 2.76
CA ILE A 415 2.62 -25.31 1.34
C ILE A 415 2.44 -26.81 1.15
N HIS A 416 1.49 -27.19 0.30
CA HIS A 416 1.28 -28.57 -0.09
C HIS A 416 1.16 -28.70 -1.59
N ALA A 417 1.89 -29.66 -2.14
CA ALA A 417 1.74 -30.09 -3.51
C ALA A 417 1.55 -31.62 -3.53
N ASN A 418 0.46 -32.07 -4.14
CA ASN A 418 0.29 -33.48 -4.47
C ASN A 418 -0.02 -33.62 -5.95
N ASN A 419 1.01 -33.94 -6.72
CA ASN A 419 0.87 -34.28 -8.11
C ASN A 419 1.62 -35.59 -8.38
N SER A 420 1.01 -36.48 -9.16
CA SER A 420 1.63 -37.73 -9.62
C SER A 420 2.78 -37.48 -10.60
N ASN A 421 2.96 -36.24 -11.05
CA ASN A 421 4.00 -35.82 -11.97
C ASN A 421 5.34 -35.53 -11.28
N THR A 422 6.36 -35.33 -12.11
CA THR A 422 7.71 -34.95 -11.72
C THR A 422 7.90 -33.47 -11.99
N PHE A 423 8.21 -32.66 -10.98
CA PHE A 423 8.35 -31.19 -11.13
C PHE A 423 9.27 -30.65 -10.05
N ASN A 424 9.69 -29.40 -10.19
CA ASN A 424 10.42 -28.67 -9.14
C ASN A 424 9.48 -27.70 -8.44
N ILE A 425 9.67 -27.51 -7.14
CA ILE A 425 9.04 -26.41 -6.38
C ILE A 425 10.15 -25.43 -6.04
N GLU A 426 10.07 -24.21 -6.58
CA GLU A 426 10.90 -23.11 -6.13
C GLU A 426 10.21 -22.40 -4.95
N LEU A 427 10.96 -22.22 -3.86
CA LEU A 427 10.53 -21.49 -2.68
C LEU A 427 11.37 -20.23 -2.50
N ARG A 428 10.70 -19.13 -2.15
CA ARG A 428 11.32 -17.83 -1.84
C ARG A 428 10.77 -17.30 -0.53
N SER A 429 11.62 -16.72 0.31
CA SER A 429 11.15 -16.10 1.56
C SER A 429 10.28 -14.89 1.24
N ASN A 430 9.18 -14.73 1.98
CA ASN A 430 8.36 -13.51 1.91
C ASN A 430 8.79 -12.44 2.93
N GLY A 431 9.88 -12.66 3.66
CA GLY A 431 10.44 -11.72 4.63
C GLY A 431 11.96 -11.73 4.61
N GLU A 432 12.59 -11.33 5.72
CA GLU A 432 14.07 -11.33 5.81
C GLU A 432 14.64 -12.76 5.82
N GLN A 433 14.00 -13.65 6.59
CA GLN A 433 14.44 -15.03 6.73
C GLN A 433 13.27 -15.97 7.03
N SER A 434 13.32 -17.17 6.44
CA SER A 434 12.41 -18.29 6.67
C SER A 434 13.22 -19.56 6.92
N ILE A 435 12.89 -20.30 7.97
CA ILE A 435 13.46 -21.63 8.24
C ILE A 435 12.43 -22.68 7.89
N ILE A 436 12.70 -23.46 6.84
CA ILE A 436 11.74 -24.41 6.27
C ILE A 436 12.14 -25.87 6.52
N ASN A 437 11.11 -26.71 6.66
CA ASN A 437 11.21 -28.16 6.63
C ASN A 437 10.35 -28.69 5.48
N ALA A 438 10.96 -29.41 4.55
CA ALA A 438 10.25 -30.08 3.46
C ALA A 438 10.36 -31.60 3.60
N SER A 439 9.28 -32.32 3.30
CA SER A 439 9.23 -33.78 3.44
C SER A 439 10.25 -34.54 2.58
N THR A 440 10.72 -33.94 1.49
CA THR A 440 11.66 -34.54 0.52
C THR A 440 13.11 -34.09 0.72
N LEU A 441 13.38 -33.09 1.56
CA LEU A 441 14.74 -32.60 1.81
C LEU A 441 15.45 -33.50 2.84
N PRO A 442 16.74 -33.84 2.61
CA PRO A 442 17.51 -34.68 3.53
C PRO A 442 17.96 -33.94 4.80
N GLU A 443 18.06 -32.62 4.73
CA GLU A 443 18.35 -31.74 5.87
C GLU A 443 17.07 -31.14 6.41
N ASN A 444 16.83 -31.33 7.71
CA ASN A 444 15.83 -30.55 8.43
C ASN A 444 16.40 -29.15 8.67
N GLN A 445 15.58 -28.11 8.49
CA GLN A 445 15.89 -26.68 8.70
C GLN A 445 16.78 -26.06 7.62
N THR A 446 16.24 -25.94 6.40
CA THR A 446 16.87 -25.12 5.35
C THR A 446 16.61 -23.65 5.64
N ILE A 447 17.67 -22.83 5.65
CA ILE A 447 17.58 -21.39 5.86
C ILE A 447 17.43 -20.71 4.52
N LEU A 448 16.37 -19.92 4.37
CA LEU A 448 16.07 -19.14 3.18
C LEU A 448 16.08 -17.66 3.56
N ASN A 449 17.05 -16.90 3.04
CA ASN A 449 17.13 -15.46 3.28
C ASN A 449 16.39 -14.70 2.16
N SER A 450 16.07 -13.43 2.41
CA SER A 450 15.57 -12.51 1.39
C SER A 450 16.47 -12.51 0.16
N GLY A 451 15.86 -12.51 -1.03
CA GLY A 451 16.56 -12.57 -2.32
C GLY A 451 17.13 -13.95 -2.70
N THR A 452 17.07 -14.95 -1.82
CA THR A 452 17.49 -16.32 -2.14
C THR A 452 16.30 -17.22 -2.44
N SER A 453 16.49 -18.19 -3.33
CA SER A 453 15.51 -19.23 -3.62
C SER A 453 16.09 -20.63 -3.42
N VAL A 454 15.21 -21.59 -3.15
CA VAL A 454 15.57 -23.02 -3.09
C VAL A 454 14.62 -23.81 -3.97
N SER A 455 15.18 -24.66 -4.82
CA SER A 455 14.42 -25.55 -5.69
C SER A 455 14.40 -26.97 -5.12
N ILE A 456 13.20 -27.51 -4.91
CA ILE A 456 12.96 -28.84 -4.35
C ILE A 456 12.42 -29.75 -5.46
N PRO A 457 13.15 -30.81 -5.86
CA PRO A 457 12.65 -31.76 -6.83
C PRO A 457 11.58 -32.67 -6.22
N VAL A 458 10.44 -32.80 -6.91
CA VAL A 458 9.31 -33.64 -6.54
C VAL A 458 9.17 -34.78 -7.53
N ASN A 459 9.22 -36.02 -7.03
CA ASN A 459 9.17 -37.23 -7.84
C ASN A 459 7.93 -38.07 -7.52
N SER A 460 6.77 -37.72 -8.10
CA SER A 460 5.52 -38.51 -7.99
C SER A 460 5.13 -38.83 -6.54
N GLN A 461 5.31 -37.86 -5.64
CA GLN A 461 5.04 -37.97 -4.22
C GLN A 461 4.41 -36.67 -3.71
N SER A 462 3.63 -36.77 -2.63
CA SER A 462 3.13 -35.60 -1.93
C SER A 462 4.28 -34.90 -1.19
N VAL A 463 4.36 -33.59 -1.37
CA VAL A 463 5.33 -32.73 -0.68
C VAL A 463 4.59 -31.80 0.26
N TYR A 464 5.12 -31.69 1.46
CA TYR A 464 4.67 -30.75 2.46
C TYR A 464 5.86 -29.91 2.90
N VAL A 465 5.70 -28.60 2.83
CA VAL A 465 6.68 -27.62 3.28
C VAL A 465 6.06 -26.84 4.41
N ASN A 466 6.76 -26.81 5.54
CA ASN A 466 6.34 -26.05 6.71
C ASN A 466 7.47 -25.13 7.15
N THR A 467 7.12 -23.87 7.35
CA THR A 467 8.02 -22.87 7.94
C THR A 467 7.94 -22.99 9.45
N THR A 468 9.06 -23.35 10.09
CA THR A 468 9.11 -23.54 11.55
C THR A 468 9.43 -22.27 12.32
N GLU A 469 10.18 -21.36 11.71
CA GLU A 469 10.62 -20.10 12.32
C GLU A 469 10.84 -19.06 11.22
N GLY A 470 10.63 -17.78 11.56
CA GLY A 470 10.73 -16.67 10.61
C GLY A 470 9.43 -16.38 9.87
N HIS A 471 9.56 -15.88 8.65
CA HIS A 471 8.43 -15.43 7.83
C HIS A 471 7.96 -16.51 6.84
N GLY A 472 6.80 -16.33 6.22
CA GLY A 472 6.26 -17.24 5.22
C GLY A 472 7.10 -17.33 3.94
N VAL A 473 6.63 -18.13 2.99
CA VAL A 473 7.29 -18.34 1.71
C VAL A 473 6.29 -18.22 0.56
N TYR A 474 6.78 -17.74 -0.59
CA TYR A 474 6.13 -17.94 -1.88
C TYR A 474 6.55 -19.28 -2.46
N ALA A 475 5.65 -19.96 -3.14
CA ALA A 475 5.93 -21.21 -3.83
C ALA A 475 5.51 -21.15 -5.29
N VAL A 476 6.39 -21.60 -6.16
CA VAL A 476 6.14 -21.69 -7.60
C VAL A 476 6.49 -23.09 -8.07
N ILE A 477 5.60 -23.70 -8.86
CA ILE A 477 5.86 -24.98 -9.51
C ILE A 477 6.53 -24.72 -10.85
N GLU A 478 7.62 -25.44 -11.11
CA GLU A 478 8.37 -25.41 -12.36
C GLU A 478 8.36 -26.81 -13.00
N HIS A 479 7.83 -26.93 -14.21
CA HIS A 479 7.84 -28.18 -14.97
C HIS A 479 8.04 -27.95 -16.48
N GLY A 480 8.94 -28.71 -17.12
CA GLY A 480 9.20 -28.61 -18.56
C GLY A 480 10.27 -27.56 -18.93
N SER A 481 10.15 -26.97 -20.13
CA SER A 481 11.11 -25.98 -20.69
C SER A 481 10.45 -24.67 -21.13
N ILE A 482 9.19 -24.46 -20.75
CA ILE A 482 8.41 -23.25 -21.04
C ILE A 482 7.95 -22.62 -19.73
N GLY A 483 7.52 -21.36 -19.73
CA GLY A 483 7.04 -20.71 -18.52
C GLY A 483 6.81 -19.21 -18.73
N LEU A 484 5.70 -18.72 -18.20
CA LEU A 484 5.36 -17.31 -18.17
C LEU A 484 4.75 -17.03 -16.79
N LEU A 485 5.29 -16.07 -16.06
CA LEU A 485 4.79 -15.70 -14.75
C LEU A 485 4.72 -14.18 -14.61
N ASP A 486 3.55 -13.67 -14.23
CA ASP A 486 3.35 -12.30 -13.76
C ASP A 486 4.11 -12.11 -12.43
N GLY A 487 5.16 -11.28 -12.47
CA GLY A 487 6.07 -11.02 -11.37
C GLY A 487 5.61 -9.87 -10.47
N LEU A 488 5.58 -10.14 -9.17
CA LEU A 488 5.39 -9.12 -8.14
C LEU A 488 6.73 -8.48 -7.74
N HIS A 489 6.69 -7.23 -7.27
CA HIS A 489 7.84 -6.66 -6.57
C HIS A 489 8.03 -7.37 -5.22
N ASP A 490 9.27 -7.41 -4.71
CA ASP A 490 9.65 -8.26 -3.55
C ASP A 490 8.94 -7.88 -2.23
N GLY A 491 8.27 -6.73 -2.20
CA GLY A 491 7.50 -6.22 -1.06
C GLY A 491 5.98 -6.46 -1.13
N ALA A 492 5.47 -7.10 -2.19
CA ALA A 492 4.03 -7.24 -2.42
C ALA A 492 3.47 -8.55 -1.86
N ARG A 493 2.22 -8.55 -1.40
CA ARG A 493 1.45 -9.78 -1.07
C ARG A 493 2.15 -10.71 -0.08
N ARG A 494 2.76 -10.13 0.96
CA ARG A 494 3.35 -10.87 2.08
C ARG A 494 2.26 -11.16 3.11
N CYS A 495 1.74 -12.39 3.12
CA CYS A 495 0.54 -12.74 3.87
C CYS A 495 0.86 -13.51 5.17
N VAL A 496 0.03 -13.28 6.18
CA VAL A 496 0.10 -13.88 7.52
C VAL A 496 -1.28 -14.41 7.91
N GLY A 497 -1.34 -15.65 8.37
CA GLY A 497 -2.57 -16.28 8.87
C GLY A 497 -2.97 -15.75 10.25
N ILE A 498 -4.26 -15.48 10.45
CA ILE A 498 -4.83 -14.96 11.70
C ILE A 498 -5.70 -16.02 12.37
N ASP A 499 -6.56 -16.69 11.59
CA ASP A 499 -7.55 -17.72 11.99
C ASP A 499 -8.14 -17.53 13.41
N VAL A 500 -8.59 -16.30 13.70
CA VAL A 500 -9.14 -15.93 15.02
C VAL A 500 -10.43 -15.12 14.83
N THR A 501 -11.46 -15.51 15.58
CA THR A 501 -12.64 -14.68 15.82
C THR A 501 -12.50 -13.98 17.16
N ALA A 502 -12.19 -12.69 17.16
CA ALA A 502 -12.04 -11.90 18.38
C ALA A 502 -12.81 -10.59 18.29
N SER A 503 -13.56 -10.26 19.36
CA SER A 503 -14.25 -8.96 19.47
C SER A 503 -13.31 -7.81 19.85
N GLY A 504 -12.11 -8.15 20.34
CA GLY A 504 -11.05 -7.24 20.77
C GLY A 504 -9.97 -7.01 19.71
N TRP A 505 -8.86 -6.43 20.14
CA TRP A 505 -7.67 -6.26 19.29
C TRP A 505 -6.95 -7.60 19.14
N VAL A 506 -6.49 -7.88 17.92
CA VAL A 506 -5.63 -9.01 17.57
C VAL A 506 -4.25 -8.46 17.24
N ASP A 507 -3.24 -8.96 17.94
CA ASP A 507 -1.84 -8.62 17.68
C ASP A 507 -1.37 -9.41 16.45
N LEU A 508 -0.79 -8.72 15.46
CA LEU A 508 -0.21 -9.30 14.26
C LEU A 508 1.25 -8.91 14.14
N THR A 509 2.07 -9.88 13.74
CA THR A 509 3.47 -9.65 13.38
C THR A 509 3.57 -9.42 11.88
N MET A 510 4.11 -8.26 11.49
CA MET A 510 4.38 -7.90 10.12
C MET A 510 5.54 -8.74 9.53
N PRO A 511 5.54 -9.02 8.22
CA PRO A 511 6.60 -9.77 7.54
C PRO A 511 7.84 -8.90 7.22
N TRP A 512 8.27 -8.10 8.19
CA TRP A 512 9.50 -7.29 8.19
C TRP A 512 10.09 -7.23 9.60
N THR A 513 11.38 -6.92 9.70
CA THR A 513 12.05 -6.74 10.99
C THR A 513 11.65 -5.45 11.68
N SER A 514 11.47 -5.47 13.01
CA SER A 514 11.27 -4.23 13.76
C SER A 514 12.44 -3.25 13.59
N MET A 515 12.08 -2.01 13.30
CA MET A 515 12.97 -0.85 13.24
C MET A 515 12.74 0.11 14.42
N GLY A 516 11.98 -0.31 15.44
CA GLY A 516 11.71 0.47 16.63
C GLY A 516 13.00 0.92 17.34
N GLY A 517 13.08 2.22 17.65
CA GLY A 517 14.22 2.81 18.35
C GLY A 517 15.54 2.89 17.56
N ARG A 518 15.52 2.60 16.25
CA ARG A 518 16.66 2.78 15.34
C ARG A 518 16.86 4.26 14.99
N SER A 519 18.03 4.59 14.43
CA SER A 519 18.31 5.95 13.99
C SER A 519 17.57 6.27 12.68
N ILE A 520 17.40 7.56 12.37
CA ILE A 520 16.78 7.99 11.11
C ILE A 520 17.56 7.50 9.87
N VAL A 521 18.88 7.37 9.99
CA VAL A 521 19.74 6.88 8.90
C VAL A 521 19.46 5.41 8.63
N ASP A 522 19.35 4.58 9.68
CA ASP A 522 19.03 3.16 9.53
C ASP A 522 17.64 2.97 8.88
N LEU A 523 16.68 3.84 9.22
CA LEU A 523 15.34 3.81 8.63
C LEU A 523 15.33 4.21 7.17
N GLN A 524 16.07 5.25 6.78
CA GLN A 524 16.23 5.64 5.39
C GLN A 524 16.89 4.53 4.56
N GLU A 525 17.91 3.86 5.11
CA GLU A 525 18.55 2.71 4.48
C GLU A 525 17.58 1.51 4.35
N ALA A 526 16.77 1.25 5.37
CA ALA A 526 15.75 0.20 5.31
C ALA A 526 14.64 0.49 4.29
N TRP A 527 14.23 1.75 4.14
CA TRP A 527 13.26 2.16 3.12
C TRP A 527 13.82 2.04 1.70
N SER A 528 15.10 2.37 1.51
CA SER A 528 15.77 2.26 0.21
C SER A 528 16.01 0.81 -0.20
N SER A 529 16.48 -0.03 0.74
CA SER A 529 16.70 -1.46 0.50
C SER A 529 15.41 -2.29 0.48
N GLY A 530 14.30 -1.77 1.02
CA GLY A 530 13.05 -2.51 1.16
C GLY A 530 13.04 -3.49 2.35
N ALA A 531 13.99 -3.35 3.28
CA ALA A 531 14.04 -4.14 4.52
C ALA A 531 12.93 -3.75 5.52
N TYR A 532 12.34 -2.56 5.38
CA TYR A 532 11.13 -2.14 6.10
C TYR A 532 10.32 -1.17 5.23
N PRO A 533 8.97 -1.25 5.19
CA PRO A 533 8.16 -0.38 4.35
C PRO A 533 8.00 1.01 4.98
N ALA A 534 8.15 2.06 4.18
CA ALA A 534 7.77 3.41 4.61
C ALA A 534 6.27 3.68 4.51
N SER A 535 5.60 2.90 3.66
CA SER A 535 4.18 2.99 3.38
C SER A 535 3.70 1.61 3.00
N MET A 536 2.55 1.20 3.51
CA MET A 536 2.05 -0.15 3.30
C MET A 536 0.55 -0.16 3.03
N GLN A 537 0.11 -1.15 2.28
CA GLN A 537 -1.28 -1.57 2.14
C GLN A 537 -1.47 -2.86 2.92
N ILE A 538 -2.55 -2.92 3.69
CA ILE A 538 -2.98 -4.08 4.46
C ILE A 538 -4.33 -4.51 3.88
N GLU A 539 -4.46 -5.78 3.51
CA GLU A 539 -5.70 -6.37 3.03
C GLU A 539 -6.12 -7.47 4.01
N LEU A 540 -7.29 -7.32 4.62
CA LEU A 540 -7.85 -8.25 5.58
C LEU A 540 -8.88 -9.14 4.88
N TYR A 541 -8.70 -10.45 5.01
CA TYR A 541 -9.58 -11.48 4.47
C TYR A 541 -10.22 -12.28 5.60
N GLY A 542 -11.44 -12.75 5.38
CA GLY A 542 -12.12 -13.59 6.35
C GLY A 542 -13.38 -14.26 5.81
N LEU A 543 -14.09 -14.92 6.73
CA LEU A 543 -15.20 -15.80 6.41
C LEU A 543 -16.52 -15.04 6.22
N ILE A 544 -17.02 -15.03 4.98
CA ILE A 544 -18.31 -14.47 4.61
C ILE A 544 -19.09 -15.49 3.79
N VAL A 545 -20.32 -15.82 4.22
CA VAL A 545 -21.24 -16.71 3.48
C VAL A 545 -20.54 -17.99 2.94
N GLU A 546 -19.86 -18.71 3.83
CA GLU A 546 -19.14 -19.97 3.51
C GLU A 546 -17.89 -19.81 2.61
N GLU A 547 -17.47 -18.58 2.28
CA GLU A 547 -16.19 -18.29 1.61
C GLU A 547 -15.16 -17.76 2.63
N PRO A 548 -14.07 -18.50 2.95
CA PRO A 548 -13.16 -18.13 4.05
C PRO A 548 -12.14 -17.05 3.72
N TYR A 549 -12.00 -16.68 2.44
CA TYR A 549 -10.99 -15.73 1.96
C TYR A 549 -11.64 -14.59 1.17
N THR A 550 -12.75 -14.06 1.67
CA THR A 550 -13.39 -12.86 1.11
C THR A 550 -12.72 -11.61 1.65
N PRO A 551 -12.37 -10.61 0.83
CA PRO A 551 -11.78 -9.37 1.31
C PRO A 551 -12.80 -8.57 2.11
N ILE A 552 -12.53 -8.38 3.40
CA ILE A 552 -13.41 -7.67 4.32
C ILE A 552 -13.08 -6.18 4.36
N GLY A 553 -11.80 -5.85 4.28
CA GLY A 553 -11.35 -4.47 4.38
C GLY A 553 -9.91 -4.28 3.96
N SER A 554 -9.57 -3.04 3.66
CA SER A 554 -8.22 -2.62 3.30
C SER A 554 -7.81 -1.42 4.14
N ALA A 555 -6.52 -1.30 4.45
CA ALA A 555 -5.95 -0.12 5.07
C ALA A 555 -4.70 0.33 4.34
N TRP A 556 -4.51 1.64 4.23
CA TRP A 556 -3.33 2.25 3.65
C TRP A 556 -2.67 3.10 4.71
N VAL A 557 -1.43 2.78 5.01
CA VAL A 557 -0.63 3.42 6.06
C VAL A 557 0.53 4.11 5.39
N MET A 558 0.71 5.39 5.69
CA MET A 558 1.61 6.26 4.94
C MET A 558 2.45 7.08 5.92
N GLN A 559 3.77 6.86 5.88
CA GLN A 559 4.70 7.78 6.51
C GLN A 559 4.89 9.00 5.60
N ILE A 560 4.46 10.15 6.09
CA ILE A 560 4.55 11.43 5.35
C ILE A 560 5.49 12.33 6.13
N SER A 561 6.42 12.97 5.44
CA SER A 561 7.37 13.87 6.11
C SER A 561 6.66 15.11 6.62
N ARG A 562 7.02 15.56 7.81
CA ARG A 562 6.49 16.78 8.42
C ARG A 562 7.49 17.90 8.29
N PHE A 563 7.05 19.03 7.76
CA PHE A 563 7.85 20.26 7.77
C PHE A 563 7.53 21.02 9.05
N VAL A 564 8.55 21.29 9.89
CA VAL A 564 8.38 21.82 11.24
C VAL A 564 9.16 23.12 11.39
N TYR A 565 8.49 24.14 11.91
CA TYR A 565 9.12 25.34 12.46
C TYR A 565 9.14 25.23 13.98
N GLU A 566 10.32 25.14 14.57
CA GLU A 566 10.53 25.18 16.01
C GLU A 566 10.94 26.58 16.44
N PHE A 567 10.29 27.13 17.46
CA PHE A 567 10.57 28.46 17.99
C PHE A 567 10.60 28.49 19.51
N GLN A 568 11.22 29.53 20.06
CA GLN A 568 11.29 29.75 21.50
C GLN A 568 10.28 30.83 21.91
N SER A 569 9.51 30.56 22.95
CA SER A 569 8.73 31.58 23.65
C SER A 569 9.08 31.54 25.14
N SER A 570 8.19 32.03 26.01
CA SER A 570 8.25 31.77 27.46
C SER A 570 8.23 30.27 27.82
N VAL A 571 7.94 29.40 26.84
CA VAL A 571 7.92 27.94 26.92
C VAL A 571 8.78 27.34 25.80
N THR A 572 9.50 26.25 26.09
CA THR A 572 10.39 25.57 25.11
C THR A 572 9.65 24.45 24.38
N GLY A 573 9.96 24.19 23.11
CA GLY A 573 9.34 23.09 22.34
C GLY A 573 8.01 23.47 21.68
N MET A 574 7.80 24.77 21.42
CA MET A 574 6.67 25.24 20.62
C MET A 574 6.97 25.01 19.14
N GLU A 575 6.00 24.49 18.40
CA GLU A 575 6.13 24.21 16.98
C GLU A 575 4.89 24.62 16.17
N VAL A 576 5.13 24.95 14.91
CA VAL A 576 4.14 24.98 13.84
C VAL A 576 4.59 23.96 12.80
N ALA A 577 3.70 23.04 12.43
CA ALA A 577 4.04 21.94 11.56
C ALA A 577 3.02 21.77 10.43
N MET A 578 3.48 21.28 9.28
CA MET A 578 2.62 20.85 8.19
C MET A 578 2.86 19.38 7.89
N SER A 579 1.79 18.61 7.79
CA SER A 579 1.84 17.20 7.39
C SER A 579 0.51 16.76 6.79
N GLY A 580 0.57 15.96 5.72
CA GLY A 580 -0.60 15.30 5.12
C GLY A 580 -1.76 16.26 4.77
N GLY A 581 -1.45 17.48 4.35
CA GLY A 581 -2.45 18.50 4.01
C GLY A 581 -3.04 19.28 5.19
N ALA A 582 -2.54 19.06 6.41
CA ALA A 582 -2.94 19.78 7.62
C ALA A 582 -1.84 20.72 8.12
N VAL A 583 -2.24 21.83 8.74
CA VAL A 583 -1.35 22.75 9.46
C VAL A 583 -1.68 22.72 10.94
N LEU A 584 -0.68 22.47 11.75
CA LEU A 584 -0.77 22.03 13.14
C LEU A 584 0.13 22.89 14.02
N THR A 585 -0.22 23.01 15.29
CA THR A 585 0.62 23.71 16.28
C THR A 585 0.29 23.24 17.68
N ASN A 586 1.25 23.29 18.58
CA ASN A 586 1.06 22.98 19.99
C ASN A 586 0.94 24.25 20.87
N HIS A 587 0.75 25.44 20.29
CA HIS A 587 0.61 26.71 21.02
C HIS A 587 -0.86 27.15 21.19
N PRO A 588 -1.25 27.81 22.31
CA PRO A 588 -0.54 27.94 23.58
C PRO A 588 -0.65 26.67 24.44
N GLU A 589 0.26 26.50 25.40
CA GLU A 589 0.21 25.47 26.46
C GLU A 589 0.44 24.00 26.04
N PHE A 590 1.22 23.74 24.98
CA PHE A 590 1.48 22.40 24.43
C PHE A 590 0.24 21.61 24.01
N ASN A 591 -0.90 22.27 23.86
CA ASN A 591 -2.12 21.59 23.45
C ASN A 591 -2.15 21.46 21.92
N PRO A 592 -2.18 20.24 21.36
CA PRO A 592 -2.26 20.02 19.93
C PRO A 592 -3.49 20.73 19.35
N THR A 593 -3.27 21.64 18.40
CA THR A 593 -4.30 22.49 17.80
C THR A 593 -4.18 22.44 16.28
N VAL A 594 -5.31 22.34 15.60
CA VAL A 594 -5.40 22.37 14.14
C VAL A 594 -5.68 23.79 13.67
N ILE A 595 -4.83 24.31 12.78
CA ILE A 595 -5.02 25.61 12.12
C ILE A 595 -5.77 25.39 10.80
N VAL A 596 -5.34 24.40 10.02
CA VAL A 596 -5.97 24.00 8.75
C VAL A 596 -6.19 22.50 8.79
N PRO A 597 -7.43 22.00 8.62
CA PRO A 597 -7.69 20.58 8.55
C PRO A 597 -7.17 19.98 7.24
N PRO A 598 -6.92 18.65 7.21
CA PRO A 598 -6.57 17.92 6.00
C PRO A 598 -7.60 18.14 4.88
N ALA A 599 -7.14 18.16 3.63
CA ALA A 599 -8.01 18.27 2.48
C ALA A 599 -8.78 16.97 2.23
N ASP A 600 -10.11 17.06 2.22
CA ASP A 600 -11.01 16.01 1.76
C ASP A 600 -12.18 16.60 0.98
N ARG A 601 -12.82 15.77 0.16
CA ARG A 601 -13.93 16.18 -0.71
C ARG A 601 -15.12 15.27 -0.48
N GLY A 602 -16.14 15.81 0.18
CA GLY A 602 -17.50 15.28 0.15
C GLY A 602 -18.20 15.71 -1.14
N GLY A 603 -18.65 14.74 -1.94
CA GLY A 603 -19.46 15.01 -3.14
C GLY A 603 -20.96 15.05 -2.84
N PRO A 604 -21.82 15.42 -3.80
CA PRO A 604 -23.25 15.19 -3.69
C PRO A 604 -23.55 13.68 -3.60
N GLY A 605 -24.30 13.26 -2.59
CA GLY A 605 -24.52 11.85 -2.24
C GLY A 605 -23.46 11.28 -1.27
N PRO A 606 -23.48 9.97 -0.98
CA PRO A 606 -22.51 9.31 -0.11
C PRO A 606 -21.18 9.11 -0.85
N ARG A 607 -20.48 10.20 -1.17
CA ARG A 607 -19.20 10.18 -1.90
C ARG A 607 -18.10 10.73 -1.02
N PHE A 608 -17.01 9.99 -0.93
CA PHE A 608 -15.81 10.43 -0.23
C PHE A 608 -14.60 10.26 -1.15
N ALA A 609 -13.92 11.37 -1.42
CA ALA A 609 -12.67 11.37 -2.14
C ALA A 609 -11.60 12.12 -1.33
N ALA A 610 -10.41 11.53 -1.25
CA ALA A 610 -9.24 12.16 -0.64
C ALA A 610 -8.03 12.05 -1.55
N THR A 611 -7.29 13.14 -1.67
CA THR A 611 -5.98 13.17 -2.35
C THR A 611 -4.94 13.62 -1.34
N ILE A 612 -4.05 12.71 -0.96
CA ILE A 612 -3.06 12.96 0.08
C ILE A 612 -1.82 13.61 -0.55
N PRO A 613 -1.43 14.83 -0.16
CA PRO A 613 -0.16 15.42 -0.56
C PRO A 613 0.97 14.80 0.29
N ALA A 614 1.71 13.85 -0.29
CA ALA A 614 2.82 13.19 0.36
C ALA A 614 4.13 13.91 0.04
N LEU A 615 4.55 14.79 0.96
CA LEU A 615 5.80 15.55 0.84
C LEU A 615 7.00 14.72 1.30
N HIS A 616 8.03 14.66 0.47
CA HIS A 616 9.30 14.02 0.76
C HIS A 616 10.46 15.00 0.49
N PRO A 617 11.34 15.25 1.48
CA PRO A 617 12.51 16.07 1.24
C PRO A 617 13.50 15.35 0.33
N THR A 618 14.16 16.09 -0.56
CA THR A 618 15.31 15.59 -1.31
C THR A 618 16.52 15.46 -0.39
N SER A 619 17.44 14.55 -0.71
CA SER A 619 18.64 14.26 0.09
C SER A 619 19.57 15.47 0.32
N ASP A 620 19.49 16.49 -0.53
CA ASP A 620 20.28 17.72 -0.48
C ASP A 620 19.54 18.92 0.13
N SER A 621 18.34 18.71 0.67
CA SER A 621 17.53 19.78 1.27
C SER A 621 18.20 20.43 2.48
N ALA A 622 18.30 21.76 2.46
CA ALA A 622 18.79 22.56 3.57
C ALA A 622 17.81 22.64 4.74
N VAL A 623 18.33 22.82 5.95
CA VAL A 623 17.58 23.08 7.18
C VAL A 623 18.27 24.21 7.96
N GLY A 624 17.51 25.03 8.69
CA GLY A 624 18.09 26.13 9.46
C GLY A 624 17.13 27.28 9.77
N GLY A 625 17.69 28.35 10.33
CA GLY A 625 17.00 29.61 10.64
C GLY A 625 17.31 30.75 9.67
N GLY A 626 17.95 30.45 8.53
CA GLY A 626 18.11 31.40 7.43
C GLY A 626 16.84 31.49 6.58
N VAL A 627 16.80 32.45 5.65
CA VAL A 627 15.72 32.48 4.64
C VAL A 627 15.87 31.26 3.74
N LEU A 628 14.81 30.45 3.65
CA LEU A 628 14.79 29.21 2.88
C LEU A 628 13.85 29.35 1.70
N GLU A 629 14.31 29.01 0.51
CA GLU A 629 13.48 28.84 -0.66
C GLU A 629 13.14 27.36 -0.79
N MET A 630 11.84 27.04 -0.77
CA MET A 630 11.32 25.70 -0.96
C MET A 630 10.69 25.57 -2.35
N GLU A 631 11.19 24.61 -3.12
CA GLU A 631 10.65 24.19 -4.39
C GLU A 631 9.99 22.82 -4.23
N VAL A 632 8.71 22.71 -4.58
CA VAL A 632 7.96 21.45 -4.55
C VAL A 632 7.55 21.07 -5.95
N THR A 633 7.92 19.85 -6.35
CA THR A 633 7.61 19.29 -7.65
C THR A 633 6.64 18.12 -7.51
N LEU A 634 5.62 18.05 -8.37
CA LEU A 634 4.72 16.89 -8.41
C LEU A 634 5.37 15.78 -9.25
N THR A 635 5.71 14.66 -8.63
CA THR A 635 6.41 13.57 -9.33
C THR A 635 5.44 12.56 -9.92
N LYS A 636 4.44 12.11 -9.14
CA LYS A 636 3.42 11.16 -9.59
C LYS A 636 2.14 11.24 -8.76
N ARG A 637 1.04 10.80 -9.36
CA ARG A 637 -0.24 10.55 -8.68
C ARG A 637 -0.67 9.10 -8.88
N THR A 638 -0.92 8.41 -7.78
CA THR A 638 -1.32 7.00 -7.76
C THR A 638 -2.71 6.86 -7.14
N SER A 639 -3.58 6.07 -7.79
CA SER A 639 -4.85 5.65 -7.22
C SER A 639 -4.61 4.45 -6.30
N LEU A 640 -5.03 4.54 -5.04
CA LEU A 640 -4.91 3.46 -4.06
C LEU A 640 -6.21 2.67 -3.91
N ALA A 641 -7.35 3.35 -4.05
CA ALA A 641 -8.68 2.74 -4.01
C ALA A 641 -9.66 3.52 -4.88
N SER A 642 -10.56 2.80 -5.54
CA SER A 642 -11.66 3.38 -6.30
C SER A 642 -12.82 2.40 -6.39
N ASP A 643 -13.53 2.21 -5.27
CA ASP A 643 -14.61 1.23 -5.18
C ASP A 643 -15.71 1.67 -4.19
N ILE A 644 -16.75 0.87 -4.05
CA ILE A 644 -17.82 1.06 -3.07
C ILE A 644 -17.37 0.50 -1.73
N ALA A 645 -17.27 1.37 -0.72
CA ALA A 645 -16.95 1.01 0.66
C ALA A 645 -18.17 1.19 1.58
N TYR A 646 -18.26 0.43 2.67
CA TYR A 646 -19.36 0.54 3.63
C TYR A 646 -19.00 1.34 4.88
N GLU A 647 -17.73 1.32 5.28
CA GLU A 647 -17.19 2.18 6.33
C GLU A 647 -15.84 2.72 5.84
N VAL A 648 -15.57 4.01 6.04
CA VAL A 648 -14.26 4.61 5.82
C VAL A 648 -13.80 5.28 7.11
N ARG A 649 -12.60 4.96 7.56
CA ARG A 649 -11.95 5.56 8.72
C ARG A 649 -10.65 6.22 8.32
N ARG A 650 -10.24 7.18 9.14
CA ARG A 650 -9.02 7.92 8.95
C ARG A 650 -8.38 8.20 10.30
N GLY A 651 -7.07 8.02 10.40
CA GLY A 651 -6.32 8.35 11.60
C GLY A 651 -4.94 8.94 11.32
N TRP A 652 -4.35 9.48 12.37
CA TRP A 652 -3.04 10.15 12.34
C TRP A 652 -2.16 9.75 13.51
N ALA A 653 -0.85 9.78 13.28
CA ALA A 653 0.13 9.60 14.32
C ALA A 653 0.03 10.70 15.40
N GLU A 654 0.45 10.35 16.60
CA GLU A 654 0.69 11.31 17.68
C GLU A 654 1.82 12.28 17.29
N PRO A 655 1.81 13.54 17.80
CA PRO A 655 0.96 14.06 18.88
C PRO A 655 -0.36 14.71 18.41
N TYR A 656 -0.57 14.90 17.11
CA TYR A 656 -1.70 15.69 16.59
C TYR A 656 -2.95 14.87 16.25
N GLY A 657 -2.87 13.53 16.19
CA GLY A 657 -3.97 12.72 15.68
C GLY A 657 -5.31 12.92 16.39
N GLY A 658 -5.31 13.04 17.72
CA GLY A 658 -6.54 13.32 18.47
C GLY A 658 -7.16 14.69 18.14
N ALA A 659 -6.32 15.72 17.97
CA ALA A 659 -6.78 17.06 17.62
C ALA A 659 -7.30 17.14 16.18
N ILE A 660 -6.69 16.41 15.24
CA ILE A 660 -7.18 16.31 13.86
C ILE A 660 -8.53 15.59 13.81
N ALA A 661 -8.66 14.47 14.53
CA ALA A 661 -9.92 13.74 14.64
C ALA A 661 -11.03 14.64 15.22
N GLU A 662 -10.76 15.36 16.31
CA GLU A 662 -11.74 16.28 16.91
C GLU A 662 -12.07 17.46 15.98
N SER A 663 -11.07 18.11 15.38
CA SER A 663 -11.28 19.23 14.47
C SER A 663 -12.10 18.85 13.25
N SER A 664 -11.98 17.61 12.76
CA SER A 664 -12.74 17.10 11.62
C SER A 664 -14.24 17.02 11.92
N THR A 665 -14.63 17.03 13.19
CA THR A 665 -16.00 16.77 13.66
C THR A 665 -16.75 18.04 14.07
N GLN A 666 -16.19 19.22 13.86
CA GLN A 666 -16.83 20.49 14.25
C GLN A 666 -18.20 20.71 13.60
N GLY A 667 -18.40 20.19 12.39
CA GLY A 667 -19.70 20.25 11.69
C GLY A 667 -20.83 19.51 12.42
N LEU A 668 -20.49 18.52 13.23
CA LEU A 668 -21.43 17.68 13.97
C LEU A 668 -22.20 18.46 15.06
N GLN A 669 -21.66 19.60 15.52
CA GLN A 669 -22.33 20.47 16.48
C GLN A 669 -23.65 21.06 15.94
N ALA A 670 -23.84 21.06 14.62
CA ALA A 670 -25.07 21.52 13.99
C ALA A 670 -26.16 20.43 13.90
N SER A 671 -25.84 19.16 14.19
CA SER A 671 -26.79 18.05 14.15
C SER A 671 -27.67 18.02 15.39
N GLU A 672 -28.98 17.91 15.18
CA GLU A 672 -29.97 17.73 16.24
C GLU A 672 -29.85 16.32 16.84
N ASP A 673 -29.70 15.31 15.98
CA ASP A 673 -29.56 13.91 16.37
C ASP A 673 -28.34 13.69 17.27
N TRP A 674 -27.20 14.28 16.91
CA TRP A 674 -25.98 14.19 17.72
C TRP A 674 -26.13 14.90 19.07
N THR A 675 -26.83 16.04 19.10
CA THR A 675 -27.07 16.78 20.34
C THR A 675 -27.96 15.99 21.31
N ILE A 676 -28.93 15.22 20.80
CA ILE A 676 -29.85 14.41 21.61
C ILE A 676 -29.20 13.09 22.02
N TYR A 677 -28.46 12.43 21.11
CA TYR A 677 -27.88 11.10 21.31
C TYR A 677 -26.39 11.05 20.90
N PRO A 678 -25.49 11.70 21.65
CA PRO A 678 -24.06 11.68 21.33
C PRO A 678 -23.50 10.26 21.36
N GLY A 679 -22.69 9.92 20.36
CA GLY A 679 -22.03 8.61 20.22
C GLY A 679 -22.89 7.51 19.57
N ARG A 680 -24.10 7.82 19.10
CA ARG A 680 -25.00 6.87 18.41
C ARG A 680 -25.07 7.16 16.92
N LEU A 681 -24.11 6.60 16.18
CA LEU A 681 -24.03 6.71 14.71
C LEU A 681 -25.28 6.17 14.00
N ASP A 682 -25.89 5.14 14.58
CA ASP A 682 -27.10 4.49 14.07
C ASP A 682 -28.35 5.39 14.09
N LEU A 683 -28.34 6.43 14.93
CA LEU A 683 -29.43 7.40 15.06
C LEU A 683 -29.12 8.72 14.35
N LEU A 684 -27.95 8.86 13.73
CA LEU A 684 -27.50 10.08 13.07
C LEU A 684 -28.04 10.12 11.65
N SER A 685 -29.20 10.75 11.45
CA SER A 685 -29.89 10.79 10.15
C SER A 685 -29.75 12.12 9.40
N ASP A 686 -29.40 13.17 10.12
CA ASP A 686 -29.36 14.55 9.63
C ASP A 686 -27.96 15.07 9.25
N TYR A 687 -26.93 14.21 9.33
CA TYR A 687 -25.53 14.59 9.11
C TYR A 687 -24.80 13.61 8.19
N ILE A 688 -23.96 14.15 7.30
CA ILE A 688 -23.01 13.39 6.49
C ILE A 688 -21.64 14.05 6.67
N GLY A 689 -20.63 13.27 6.99
CA GLY A 689 -19.27 13.75 7.20
C GLY A 689 -18.53 13.00 8.30
N TRP A 690 -17.41 13.56 8.76
CA TRP A 690 -16.61 12.96 9.84
C TRP A 690 -17.31 13.03 11.19
N VAL A 691 -17.29 11.91 11.91
CA VAL A 691 -17.79 11.73 13.26
C VAL A 691 -16.67 11.13 14.12
N PRO A 692 -16.49 11.56 15.38
CA PRO A 692 -15.43 10.99 16.20
C PRO A 692 -15.79 9.56 16.55
N ASP A 693 -14.80 8.67 16.63
CA ASP A 693 -15.05 7.32 17.13
C ASP A 693 -15.58 7.44 18.59
N PRO A 694 -16.64 6.70 18.98
CA PRO A 694 -17.29 6.85 20.28
C PRO A 694 -16.41 6.52 21.51
N GLY A 695 -15.14 6.14 21.30
CA GLY A 695 -14.11 6.14 22.34
C GLY A 695 -13.49 7.53 22.53
N TYR A 696 -13.54 8.06 23.76
CA TYR A 696 -12.82 9.29 24.11
C TYR A 696 -11.31 9.17 23.84
N GLY A 697 -10.71 10.18 23.19
CA GLY A 697 -9.27 10.24 22.92
C GLY A 697 -8.78 9.30 21.83
N THR A 698 -9.66 8.95 20.89
CA THR A 698 -9.29 8.15 19.71
C THR A 698 -8.52 9.01 18.70
N LEU A 699 -7.56 8.38 18.01
CA LEU A 699 -6.79 8.99 16.93
C LEU A 699 -7.50 8.85 15.57
N GLU A 700 -8.75 8.38 15.58
CA GLU A 700 -9.50 7.96 14.39
C GLU A 700 -10.83 8.72 14.30
N ALA A 701 -11.21 9.07 13.07
CA ALA A 701 -12.54 9.54 12.72
C ALA A 701 -13.19 8.59 11.70
N VAL A 702 -14.52 8.51 11.73
CA VAL A 702 -15.32 7.68 10.81
C VAL A 702 -16.12 8.59 9.88
N TRP A 703 -16.15 8.27 8.59
CA TRP A 703 -16.98 8.97 7.62
C TRP A 703 -18.39 8.39 7.63
N HIS A 704 -19.37 9.19 8.07
CA HIS A 704 -20.76 8.76 8.20
C HIS A 704 -21.61 9.16 6.99
N THR A 705 -22.41 8.22 6.47
CA THR A 705 -23.26 8.38 5.28
C THR A 705 -24.71 7.94 5.49
N VAL A 706 -25.21 7.97 6.72
CA VAL A 706 -26.62 7.67 7.04
C VAL A 706 -27.03 6.25 6.57
N GLY A 707 -26.08 5.31 6.59
CA GLY A 707 -26.30 3.91 6.18
C GLY A 707 -26.28 3.67 4.67
N GLU A 708 -25.98 4.67 3.83
CA GLU A 708 -25.75 4.47 2.41
C GLU A 708 -24.28 4.08 2.12
N PRO A 709 -24.01 3.18 1.15
CA PRO A 709 -22.65 2.82 0.78
C PRO A 709 -21.91 4.02 0.18
N ILE A 710 -20.60 4.08 0.45
CA ILE A 710 -19.71 5.19 0.11
C ILE A 710 -19.05 4.91 -1.23
N GLN A 711 -19.23 5.79 -2.21
CA GLN A 711 -18.34 5.80 -3.37
C GLN A 711 -16.98 6.36 -2.92
N PHE A 712 -16.02 5.47 -2.69
CA PHE A 712 -14.74 5.78 -2.08
C PHE A 712 -13.64 5.90 -3.14
N SER A 713 -12.92 7.01 -3.12
CA SER A 713 -11.70 7.19 -3.91
C SER A 713 -10.56 7.70 -3.04
N LEU A 714 -9.45 6.97 -3.02
CA LEU A 714 -8.24 7.35 -2.32
C LEU A 714 -7.09 7.48 -3.31
N GLN A 715 -6.46 8.64 -3.31
CA GLN A 715 -5.33 8.95 -4.16
C GLN A 715 -4.20 9.52 -3.33
N ILE A 716 -2.97 9.30 -3.78
CA ILE A 716 -1.77 9.90 -3.21
C ILE A 716 -0.97 10.58 -4.30
N SER A 717 -0.52 11.78 -4.00
CA SER A 717 0.37 12.56 -4.86
C SER A 717 1.72 12.66 -4.18
N THR A 718 2.75 12.09 -4.80
CA THR A 718 4.14 12.18 -4.33
C THR A 718 4.70 13.52 -4.75
N LEU A 719 5.09 14.32 -3.75
CA LEU A 719 5.64 15.66 -3.91
C LEU A 719 7.08 15.66 -3.41
N ASP A 720 8.02 15.97 -4.29
CA ASP A 720 9.44 16.09 -3.93
C ASP A 720 9.72 17.55 -3.57
N ALA A 721 10.20 17.78 -2.35
CA ALA A 721 10.50 19.09 -1.81
C ALA A 721 12.01 19.30 -1.72
N HIS A 722 12.52 20.25 -2.48
CA HIS A 722 13.90 20.70 -2.41
C HIS A 722 13.96 22.03 -1.65
N VAL A 723 14.82 22.12 -0.65
CA VAL A 723 15.03 23.33 0.15
C VAL A 723 16.43 23.87 -0.05
N SER A 724 16.55 25.15 -0.37
CA SER A 724 17.83 25.85 -0.50
C SER A 724 17.89 27.11 0.35
N GLU A 725 19.06 27.45 0.87
CA GLU A 725 19.26 28.70 1.61
C GLU A 725 19.45 29.86 0.62
N VAL A 726 18.66 30.93 0.78
CA VAL A 726 18.75 32.11 -0.08
C VAL A 726 20.01 32.89 0.30
N ILE A 727 21.03 32.84 -0.57
CA ILE A 727 22.25 33.62 -0.39
C ILE A 727 21.93 35.09 -0.68
N ALA A 728 21.84 35.90 0.38
CA ALA A 728 21.63 37.34 0.31
C ALA A 728 22.82 38.14 -0.26
#